data_AF-A0A7K8HEU4-F1
#
_entry.id   AF-A0A7K8HEU4-F1
#
_cell.length_a   1.000
_cell.length_b   1.000
_cell.length_c   1.000
_cell.angle_alpha   90.00
_cell.angle_beta   90.00
_cell.angle_gamma   90.00
#
_symmetry.space_group_name_H-M   'P 1'
#
loop_
_entity.id
_entity.type
_entity.pdbx_description
1 polymer ?
#
loop_
_entity_poly.entity_id
_entity_poly.type
_entity_poly.pdbx_seq_one_letter_code
_entity_poly.pdbx_strand_id
1 'polypeptide(L)'
;FDWSSIDTSHLPSSYKTNSRQEKELLQLADHFVEQYIHLCPDRKPLFVHPVNECGVQKFVSTTLRPTLLPFPELYYWSGCASFVCDYLIMEPLKCPITLPSSLYSPTTILRYQRGNCFDFSVLLCSLLIGAGYDAYCVHGYATREMCCLDQTQEVCPLLRKPPEVPEEEDPNKYRINYPSEPQSKFELQQKAKKEEETEPEQEEEKEEEVEVEKPKRDPLHGLRVHAWVLVLSGKRKVPETFFINPFTGNHHSTTDECFLGIESIWNHRNYWVNMQDCRQGCKDLSFDLSDSICWEIMFSESNEPSQSPTESPKKDTDDTVSDPSDALEKGEIEMSFEMPLSWVARIKVSYREYENPFSQGKKVILYNKAKLEKWAAYANGDGLVERVTVYADSDCTEEVEVKEWFKHREDLLYMREVNKQTQLITDYFRPGHPLLLKAHSYTSLEPETGHTVEYYHAARGDGLWKRFENATEMTEYFVGREDFLHMRHIELGKRDKKTQTAGIGTDANPRPIVQIKEYFHRNPEKPADEDIEERIFMVIDDIIQLTYHLEVHDTIASKVVFCRVIGREKREDEIFLSRENSVTYQPWSSEKHKNMLHLYNLLWELRAEQKLLKQQVRDSEAEMLNILTVREDEEANIKLSLSMYNTAKRGQQQEE
;
A
#
# COMPACT_ATOMS: atom_id res chain seq x y z
N PHE A 1 20.88 -24.74 6.92
CA PHE A 1 20.25 -25.62 7.93
C PHE A 1 20.50 -27.06 7.51
N ASP A 2 20.67 -28.00 8.43
CA ASP A 2 20.88 -29.40 8.06
C ASP A 2 19.57 -30.19 8.22
N TRP A 3 18.95 -30.52 7.10
CA TRP A 3 17.71 -31.28 7.09
C TRP A 3 17.87 -32.73 7.61
N SER A 4 19.10 -33.24 7.74
CA SER A 4 19.34 -34.55 8.35
C SER A 4 19.18 -34.55 9.88
N SER A 5 19.13 -33.38 10.53
CA SER A 5 18.96 -33.23 11.98
C SER A 5 17.52 -33.03 12.42
N ILE A 6 16.52 -33.31 11.57
CA ILE A 6 15.10 -33.20 11.94
C ILE A 6 14.77 -34.21 13.04
N ASP A 7 14.13 -33.75 14.11
CA ASP A 7 13.60 -34.63 15.14
C ASP A 7 12.28 -35.25 14.69
N THR A 8 12.37 -36.52 14.28
CA THR A 8 11.23 -37.33 13.81
C THR A 8 10.58 -38.15 14.93
N SER A 9 11.07 -38.07 16.16
CA SER A 9 10.61 -38.93 17.27
C SER A 9 9.12 -38.71 17.58
N HIS A 10 8.70 -37.44 17.64
CA HIS A 10 7.34 -37.00 17.95
C HIS A 10 6.35 -37.07 16.78
N LEU A 11 6.79 -37.45 15.58
CA LEU A 11 5.91 -37.52 14.41
C LEU A 11 4.97 -38.75 14.47
N PRO A 12 3.69 -38.61 14.05
CA PRO A 12 2.74 -39.72 13.98
C PRO A 12 3.21 -40.89 13.12
N SER A 13 2.63 -42.08 13.33
CA SER A 13 2.95 -43.29 12.55
C SER A 13 2.66 -43.15 11.06
N SER A 14 1.72 -42.29 10.65
CA SER A 14 1.40 -41.99 9.25
C SER A 14 2.58 -41.40 8.47
N TYR A 15 3.53 -40.76 9.17
CA TYR A 15 4.75 -40.20 8.58
C TYR A 15 5.81 -41.29 8.37
N LYS A 16 5.80 -42.32 9.21
CA LYS A 16 6.85 -43.35 9.30
C LYS A 16 6.52 -44.62 8.52
N THR A 17 5.27 -44.79 8.11
CA THR A 17 4.79 -45.99 7.42
C THR A 17 3.75 -45.65 6.37
N ASN A 18 3.65 -46.51 5.35
CA ASN A 18 2.58 -46.46 4.35
C ASN A 18 1.46 -47.44 4.74
N SER A 19 0.24 -46.94 4.76
CA SER A 19 -0.99 -47.73 4.83
C SER A 19 -1.15 -48.62 3.61
N ARG A 20 -2.11 -49.56 3.65
CA ARG A 20 -2.39 -50.45 2.51
C ARG A 20 -2.77 -49.66 1.26
N GLN A 21 -3.68 -48.69 1.40
CA GLN A 21 -4.12 -47.84 0.30
C GLN A 21 -2.97 -46.98 -0.27
N GLU A 22 -2.09 -46.44 0.57
CA GLU A 22 -0.91 -45.71 0.10
C GLU A 22 0.07 -46.61 -0.65
N LYS A 23 0.23 -47.88 -0.26
CA LYS A 23 1.07 -48.83 -1.00
C LYS A 23 0.49 -49.17 -2.37
N GLU A 24 -0.83 -49.38 -2.43
CA GLU A 24 -1.56 -49.61 -3.70
C GLU A 24 -1.44 -48.37 -4.61
N LEU A 25 -1.60 -47.16 -4.05
CA LEU A 25 -1.39 -45.89 -4.76
C LEU A 25 0.03 -45.76 -5.33
N LEU A 26 1.05 -46.08 -4.53
CA LEU A 26 2.44 -46.01 -5.00
C LEU A 26 2.72 -47.00 -6.14
N GLN A 27 2.14 -48.20 -6.09
CA GLN A 27 2.26 -49.17 -7.20
C GLN A 27 1.58 -48.68 -8.48
N LEU A 28 0.41 -48.05 -8.37
CA LEU A 28 -0.26 -47.43 -9.51
C LEU A 28 0.57 -46.27 -10.08
N ALA A 29 1.14 -45.45 -9.20
CA ALA A 29 2.01 -44.36 -9.57
C ALA A 29 3.29 -44.84 -10.28
N ASP A 30 3.93 -45.90 -9.77
CA ASP A 30 5.10 -46.53 -10.40
C ASP A 30 4.74 -47.00 -11.82
N HIS A 31 3.60 -47.70 -11.99
CA HIS A 31 3.15 -48.17 -13.28
C HIS A 31 2.88 -47.02 -14.27
N PHE A 32 2.22 -45.96 -13.80
CA PHE A 32 1.98 -44.75 -14.60
C PHE A 32 3.29 -44.08 -15.03
N VAL A 33 4.27 -43.97 -14.14
CA VAL A 33 5.59 -43.41 -14.46
C VAL A 33 6.34 -44.29 -15.47
N GLU A 34 6.30 -45.61 -15.35
CA GLU A 34 6.89 -46.54 -16.32
C GLU A 34 6.27 -46.38 -17.72
N GLN A 35 4.93 -46.28 -17.79
CA GLN A 35 4.21 -46.04 -19.04
C GLN A 35 4.60 -44.69 -19.65
N TYR A 36 4.62 -43.63 -18.84
CA TYR A 36 5.03 -42.30 -19.28
C TYR A 36 6.45 -42.27 -19.84
N ILE A 37 7.42 -42.90 -19.15
CA ILE A 37 8.81 -42.99 -19.62
C ILE A 37 8.90 -43.76 -20.95
N HIS A 38 8.10 -44.82 -21.11
CA HIS A 38 8.05 -45.59 -22.34
C HIS A 38 7.45 -44.80 -23.51
N LEU A 39 6.39 -44.03 -23.27
CA LEU A 39 5.72 -43.21 -24.30
C LEU A 39 6.49 -41.94 -24.64
N CYS A 40 7.17 -41.34 -23.66
CA CYS A 40 7.86 -40.06 -23.76
C CYS A 40 9.33 -40.15 -23.29
N PRO A 41 10.20 -40.91 -23.99
CA PRO A 41 11.56 -41.20 -23.52
C PRO A 41 12.47 -39.96 -23.44
N ASP A 42 12.21 -38.93 -24.24
CA ASP A 42 12.99 -37.70 -24.29
C ASP A 42 12.57 -36.66 -23.22
N ARG A 43 11.46 -36.89 -22.51
CA ARG A 43 10.96 -35.97 -21.47
C ARG A 43 11.63 -36.20 -20.12
N LYS A 44 11.61 -35.17 -19.28
CA LYS A 44 12.14 -35.23 -17.91
C LYS A 44 11.28 -36.14 -17.02
N PRO A 45 11.87 -36.75 -15.98
CA PRO A 45 11.13 -37.59 -15.04
C PRO A 45 10.08 -36.77 -14.27
N LEU A 46 8.95 -37.42 -13.96
CA LEU A 46 7.86 -36.81 -13.21
C LEU A 46 8.17 -36.75 -11.69
N PHE A 47 7.63 -35.75 -11.02
CA PHE A 47 7.74 -35.60 -9.57
C PHE A 47 6.50 -36.19 -8.88
N VAL A 48 6.57 -37.47 -8.52
CA VAL A 48 5.37 -38.26 -8.14
C VAL A 48 5.37 -38.74 -6.69
N HIS A 49 6.46 -39.37 -6.22
CA HIS A 49 6.53 -39.91 -4.86
C HIS A 49 7.91 -39.71 -4.19
N PRO A 50 8.29 -38.45 -3.90
CA PRO A 50 9.51 -38.14 -3.16
C PRO A 50 9.50 -38.74 -1.74
N VAL A 51 10.67 -38.79 -1.09
CA VAL A 51 10.75 -39.22 0.31
C VAL A 51 10.38 -38.07 1.25
N ASN A 52 9.67 -38.36 2.33
CA ASN A 52 9.38 -37.38 3.38
C ASN A 52 10.52 -37.26 4.41
N GLU A 53 10.32 -36.46 5.47
CA GLU A 53 11.27 -36.30 6.59
C GLU A 53 11.66 -37.59 7.31
N CYS A 54 10.87 -38.65 7.21
CA CYS A 54 11.14 -39.95 7.81
C CYS A 54 11.79 -40.94 6.83
N GLY A 55 12.12 -40.52 5.60
CA GLY A 55 12.68 -41.37 4.56
C GLY A 55 11.67 -42.31 3.91
N VAL A 56 10.37 -42.04 4.04
CA VAL A 56 9.28 -42.85 3.47
C VAL A 56 8.80 -42.19 2.18
N GLN A 57 8.70 -42.97 1.10
CA GLN A 57 8.10 -42.50 -0.15
C GLN A 57 6.62 -42.22 0.03
N LYS A 58 6.21 -41.01 -0.33
CA LYS A 58 4.83 -40.52 -0.23
C LYS A 58 4.41 -39.87 -1.53
N PHE A 59 3.21 -40.19 -1.99
CA PHE A 59 2.65 -39.59 -3.20
C PHE A 59 2.37 -38.10 -2.99
N VAL A 60 2.78 -37.24 -3.93
CA VAL A 60 2.75 -35.76 -3.77
C VAL A 60 1.36 -35.22 -3.41
N SER A 61 0.28 -35.75 -3.99
CA SER A 61 -1.10 -35.32 -3.69
C SER A 61 -1.53 -35.63 -2.26
N THR A 62 -0.99 -36.70 -1.65
CA THR A 62 -1.30 -37.06 -0.26
C THR A 62 -0.52 -36.23 0.75
N THR A 63 0.50 -35.47 0.31
CA THR A 63 1.21 -34.48 1.13
C THR A 63 0.40 -33.20 1.31
N LEU A 64 -0.51 -32.89 0.39
CA LEU A 64 -1.43 -31.76 0.52
C LEU A 64 -2.45 -32.04 1.62
N ARG A 65 -2.56 -31.11 2.57
CA ARG A 65 -3.48 -31.20 3.71
C ARG A 65 -4.45 -30.03 3.71
N PRO A 66 -5.56 -30.09 2.95
CA PRO A 66 -6.58 -29.05 2.96
C PRO A 66 -6.96 -28.65 4.38
N THR A 67 -6.65 -27.42 4.76
CA THR A 67 -6.86 -26.92 6.12
C THR A 67 -7.30 -25.47 6.12
N LEU A 68 -8.47 -25.19 6.70
CA LEU A 68 -8.93 -23.83 6.97
C LEU A 68 -8.44 -23.41 8.37
N LEU A 69 -7.65 -22.34 8.43
CA LEU A 69 -7.18 -21.75 9.68
C LEU A 69 -8.17 -20.71 10.20
N PRO A 70 -8.28 -20.48 11.53
CA PRO A 70 -9.29 -19.60 12.13
C PRO A 70 -8.94 -18.09 12.04
N PHE A 71 -8.30 -17.67 10.94
CA PHE A 71 -7.87 -16.29 10.72
C PHE A 71 -8.57 -15.73 9.48
N PRO A 72 -9.41 -14.68 9.59
CA PRO A 72 -10.20 -14.16 8.48
C PRO A 72 -9.38 -13.74 7.26
N GLU A 73 -8.19 -13.17 7.46
CA GLU A 73 -7.32 -12.76 6.35
C GLU A 73 -6.85 -13.96 5.53
N LEU A 74 -6.63 -15.13 6.16
CA LEU A 74 -6.25 -16.38 5.51
C LEU A 74 -7.42 -17.06 4.79
N TYR A 75 -8.61 -16.46 4.77
CA TYR A 75 -9.66 -16.93 3.87
C TYR A 75 -9.34 -16.48 2.45
N TYR A 76 -8.72 -15.31 2.25
CA TYR A 76 -8.38 -14.79 0.93
C TYR A 76 -7.04 -15.35 0.43
N TRP A 77 -6.93 -15.54 -0.89
CA TRP A 77 -5.70 -16.07 -1.48
C TRP A 77 -4.48 -15.19 -1.18
N SER A 78 -4.66 -13.86 -1.18
CA SER A 78 -3.61 -12.89 -0.90
C SER A 78 -3.11 -12.97 0.54
N GLY A 79 -4.02 -13.20 1.50
CA GLY A 79 -3.67 -13.41 2.90
C GLY A 79 -2.89 -14.71 3.11
N CYS A 80 -3.32 -15.82 2.48
CA CYS A 80 -2.58 -17.07 2.48
C CYS A 80 -1.17 -16.91 1.90
N ALA A 81 -1.06 -16.26 0.75
CA ALA A 81 0.20 -16.04 0.05
C ALA A 81 1.16 -15.16 0.86
N SER A 82 0.68 -14.04 1.41
CA SER A 82 1.45 -13.15 2.27
C SER A 82 1.91 -13.86 3.55
N PHE A 83 1.04 -14.65 4.18
CA PHE A 83 1.42 -15.39 5.38
C PHE A 83 2.52 -16.41 5.09
N VAL A 84 2.37 -17.24 4.04
CA VAL A 84 3.38 -18.26 3.71
C VAL A 84 4.72 -17.61 3.36
N CYS A 85 4.71 -16.55 2.55
CA CYS A 85 5.95 -15.90 2.14
C CYS A 85 6.65 -15.20 3.32
N ASP A 86 5.91 -14.58 4.24
CA ASP A 86 6.47 -13.90 5.40
C ASP A 86 6.87 -14.85 6.53
N TYR A 87 6.19 -15.99 6.66
CA TYR A 87 6.42 -16.99 7.70
C TYR A 87 7.61 -17.92 7.43
N LEU A 88 7.87 -18.23 6.17
CA LEU A 88 8.92 -19.16 5.78
C LEU A 88 10.17 -18.45 5.24
N ILE A 89 11.34 -18.95 5.60
CA ILE A 89 12.60 -18.58 4.96
C ILE A 89 12.83 -19.49 3.75
N MET A 90 13.06 -18.88 2.60
CA MET A 90 13.41 -19.61 1.38
C MET A 90 14.80 -20.26 1.49
N GLU A 91 14.87 -21.55 1.19
CA GLU A 91 16.12 -22.27 0.95
C GLU A 91 16.16 -22.78 -0.50
N PRO A 92 17.20 -22.47 -1.28
CA PRO A 92 17.28 -22.89 -2.67
C PRO A 92 17.45 -24.42 -2.78
N LEU A 93 17.04 -24.97 -3.93
CA LEU A 93 17.29 -26.37 -4.25
C LEU A 93 18.81 -26.65 -4.27
N LYS A 94 19.22 -27.82 -3.76
CA LYS A 94 20.64 -28.25 -3.77
C LYS A 94 21.26 -28.20 -5.16
N CYS A 95 20.48 -28.55 -6.16
CA CYS A 95 20.82 -28.43 -7.57
C CYS A 95 19.61 -27.85 -8.30
N PRO A 96 19.75 -26.72 -9.01
CA PRO A 96 18.61 -26.00 -9.58
C PRO A 96 17.99 -26.70 -10.79
N ILE A 97 18.67 -27.67 -11.40
CA ILE A 97 18.22 -28.36 -12.63
C ILE A 97 17.63 -29.76 -12.38
N THR A 98 17.62 -30.20 -11.12
CA THR A 98 17.12 -31.53 -10.74
C THR A 98 16.00 -31.39 -9.72
N LEU A 99 14.99 -32.26 -9.85
CA LEU A 99 13.94 -32.41 -8.86
C LEU A 99 14.51 -32.68 -7.46
N PRO A 100 13.89 -32.14 -6.40
CA PRO A 100 14.28 -32.47 -5.04
C PRO A 100 14.04 -33.95 -4.75
N SER A 101 14.97 -34.60 -4.05
CA SER A 101 14.79 -36.00 -3.62
C SER A 101 13.72 -36.16 -2.55
N SER A 102 13.44 -35.08 -1.82
CA SER A 102 12.62 -35.09 -0.62
C SER A 102 11.59 -33.97 -0.66
N LEU A 103 10.42 -34.23 -0.09
CA LEU A 103 9.33 -33.26 0.07
C LEU A 103 8.85 -33.31 1.51
N TYR A 104 8.98 -32.20 2.22
CA TYR A 104 8.64 -32.15 3.64
C TYR A 104 7.15 -31.89 3.85
N SER A 105 6.60 -32.43 4.93
CA SER A 105 5.21 -32.15 5.26
C SER A 105 5.00 -30.67 5.64
N PRO A 106 3.82 -30.08 5.32
CA PRO A 106 3.43 -28.74 5.78
C PRO A 106 3.66 -28.50 7.27
N THR A 107 3.43 -29.50 8.12
CA THR A 107 3.64 -29.38 9.58
C THR A 107 5.10 -29.27 9.98
N THR A 108 6.00 -29.95 9.25
CA THR A 108 7.44 -29.90 9.50
C THR A 108 8.01 -28.57 9.00
N ILE A 109 7.57 -28.13 7.82
CA ILE A 109 7.95 -26.84 7.24
C ILE A 109 7.54 -25.69 8.18
N LEU A 110 6.32 -25.73 8.73
CA LEU A 110 5.87 -24.72 9.69
C LEU A 110 6.70 -24.74 10.98
N ARG A 111 7.05 -25.92 11.51
CA ARG A 111 7.85 -26.05 12.74
C ARG A 111 9.25 -25.44 12.60
N TYR A 112 9.89 -25.62 11.44
CA TYR A 112 11.26 -25.14 11.21
C TYR A 112 11.33 -23.79 10.50
N GLN A 113 10.20 -23.30 9.96
CA GLN A 113 10.05 -22.02 9.25
C GLN A 113 11.00 -21.87 8.06
N ARG A 114 11.28 -22.97 7.35
CA ARG A 114 12.21 -23.02 6.21
C ARG A 114 11.71 -24.00 5.17
N GLY A 115 11.99 -23.75 3.89
CA GLY A 115 11.64 -24.69 2.82
C GLY A 115 12.10 -24.22 1.44
N ASN A 116 12.04 -25.11 0.47
CA ASN A 116 12.25 -24.79 -0.94
C ASN A 116 10.92 -24.47 -1.66
N CYS A 117 10.97 -24.21 -2.97
CA CYS A 117 9.78 -23.84 -3.75
C CYS A 117 8.64 -24.88 -3.72
N PHE A 118 8.97 -26.17 -3.62
CA PHE A 118 7.96 -27.24 -3.51
C PHE A 118 7.31 -27.24 -2.12
N ASP A 119 8.12 -27.11 -1.07
CA ASP A 119 7.66 -27.03 0.32
C ASP A 119 6.69 -25.85 0.51
N PHE A 120 7.08 -24.68 -0.01
CA PHE A 120 6.27 -23.46 -0.04
C PHE A 120 4.95 -23.66 -0.79
N SER A 121 5.00 -24.24 -2.00
CA SER A 121 3.83 -24.48 -2.84
C SER A 121 2.83 -25.44 -2.19
N VAL A 122 3.32 -26.51 -1.55
CA VAL A 122 2.47 -27.52 -0.90
C VAL A 122 1.79 -26.93 0.34
N LEU A 123 2.49 -26.13 1.14
CA LEU A 123 1.86 -25.42 2.26
C LEU A 123 0.79 -24.43 1.77
N LEU A 124 1.14 -23.57 0.80
CA LEU A 124 0.23 -22.56 0.26
C LEU A 124 -1.02 -23.20 -0.37
N CYS A 125 -0.83 -24.21 -1.23
CA CYS A 125 -1.92 -24.93 -1.87
C CYS A 125 -2.81 -25.63 -0.84
N SER A 126 -2.25 -26.20 0.23
CA SER A 126 -3.02 -26.81 1.33
C SER A 126 -3.94 -25.80 2.03
N LEU A 127 -3.49 -24.56 2.25
CA LEU A 127 -4.30 -23.50 2.84
C LEU A 127 -5.38 -23.00 1.87
N LEU A 128 -5.02 -22.79 0.60
CA LEU A 128 -5.95 -22.32 -0.43
C LEU A 128 -7.10 -23.30 -0.69
N ILE A 129 -6.80 -24.60 -0.82
CA ILE A 129 -7.82 -25.64 -0.95
C ILE A 129 -8.70 -25.67 0.31
N GLY A 130 -8.09 -25.52 1.50
CA GLY A 130 -8.83 -25.44 2.76
C GLY A 130 -9.80 -24.25 2.82
N ALA A 131 -9.43 -23.11 2.24
CA ALA A 131 -10.27 -21.94 2.07
C ALA A 131 -11.30 -22.04 0.92
N GLY A 132 -11.29 -23.16 0.17
CA GLY A 132 -12.26 -23.45 -0.89
C GLY A 132 -11.86 -22.96 -2.29
N TYR A 133 -10.61 -22.57 -2.50
CA TYR A 133 -10.09 -22.26 -3.84
C TYR A 133 -9.81 -23.54 -4.64
N ASP A 134 -9.94 -23.44 -5.96
CA ASP A 134 -9.51 -24.49 -6.88
C ASP A 134 -8.02 -24.35 -7.16
N ALA A 135 -7.20 -24.84 -6.23
CA ALA A 135 -5.76 -24.63 -6.23
C ALA A 135 -4.98 -25.93 -6.49
N TYR A 136 -3.88 -25.78 -7.23
CA TYR A 136 -2.99 -26.86 -7.66
C TYR A 136 -1.54 -26.44 -7.40
N CYS A 137 -0.73 -27.38 -6.92
CA CYS A 137 0.72 -27.23 -7.01
C CYS A 137 1.15 -27.46 -8.46
N VAL A 138 2.02 -26.61 -8.95
CA VAL A 138 2.59 -26.68 -10.29
C VAL A 138 4.07 -27.03 -10.17
N HIS A 139 4.53 -27.94 -11.00
CA HIS A 139 5.94 -28.23 -11.22
C HIS A 139 6.29 -27.92 -12.68
N GLY A 140 7.37 -27.16 -12.86
CA GLY A 140 7.84 -26.80 -14.18
C GLY A 140 9.13 -25.99 -14.11
N TYR A 141 9.29 -25.07 -15.05
CA TYR A 141 10.49 -24.26 -15.19
C TYR A 141 10.19 -22.77 -15.05
N ALA A 142 11.10 -22.05 -14.41
CA ALA A 142 10.98 -20.61 -14.24
C ALA A 142 12.32 -19.90 -14.45
N THR A 143 12.28 -18.58 -14.58
CA THR A 143 13.47 -17.75 -14.68
C THR A 143 14.34 -17.83 -13.42
N ARG A 144 15.60 -17.38 -13.53
CA ARG A 144 16.55 -17.42 -12.42
C ARG A 144 16.05 -16.59 -11.25
N GLU A 145 15.49 -15.42 -11.55
CA GLU A 145 15.00 -14.44 -10.60
C GLU A 145 13.88 -15.07 -9.75
N MET A 146 12.93 -15.74 -10.40
CA MET A 146 11.84 -16.48 -9.76
C MET A 146 12.36 -17.62 -8.87
N CYS A 147 13.32 -18.41 -9.38
CA CYS A 147 13.88 -19.56 -8.65
C CYS A 147 14.73 -19.16 -7.43
N CYS A 148 15.38 -18.00 -7.49
CA CYS A 148 16.33 -17.53 -6.47
C CYS A 148 15.73 -16.48 -5.52
N LEU A 149 14.45 -16.11 -5.68
CA LEU A 149 13.84 -14.98 -4.95
C LEU A 149 14.66 -13.70 -5.13
N ASP A 150 15.17 -13.47 -6.34
CA ASP A 150 15.91 -12.25 -6.65
C ASP A 150 14.93 -11.19 -7.13
N GLN A 151 14.69 -10.19 -6.29
CA GLN A 151 13.78 -9.08 -6.57
C GLN A 151 14.53 -7.78 -6.85
N THR A 152 15.85 -7.82 -6.98
CA THR A 152 16.70 -6.62 -7.13
C THR A 152 16.46 -5.83 -8.40
N GLN A 153 15.81 -6.41 -9.40
CA GLN A 153 15.41 -5.73 -10.64
C GLN A 153 13.94 -5.26 -10.61
N GLU A 154 13.15 -5.72 -9.63
CA GLU A 154 11.75 -5.34 -9.53
C GLU A 154 11.60 -3.97 -8.85
N VAL A 155 10.63 -3.19 -9.32
CA VAL A 155 10.22 -1.96 -8.62
C VAL A 155 9.40 -2.33 -7.39
N CYS A 156 9.81 -1.78 -6.23
CA CYS A 156 9.14 -1.98 -4.95
C CYS A 156 7.63 -1.66 -5.07
N PRO A 157 6.71 -2.57 -4.70
CA PRO A 157 5.28 -2.35 -4.82
C PRO A 157 4.77 -1.10 -4.08
N LEU A 158 5.40 -0.74 -2.95
CA LEU A 158 5.03 0.44 -2.15
C LEU A 158 5.41 1.78 -2.80
N LEU A 159 6.27 1.74 -3.82
CA LEU A 159 6.67 2.93 -4.59
C LEU A 159 5.88 3.07 -5.90
N ARG A 160 5.09 2.05 -6.27
CA ARG A 160 4.26 2.12 -7.47
C ARG A 160 3.15 3.14 -7.24
N LYS A 161 3.11 4.18 -8.09
CA LYS A 161 1.93 5.05 -8.13
C LYS A 161 0.73 4.20 -8.55
N PRO A 162 -0.45 4.37 -7.91
CA PRO A 162 -1.67 3.75 -8.42
C PRO A 162 -1.81 4.10 -9.90
N PRO A 163 -2.20 3.16 -10.78
CA PRO A 163 -2.51 3.52 -12.15
C PRO A 163 -3.57 4.63 -12.10
N GLU A 164 -3.27 5.75 -12.75
CA GLU A 164 -4.24 6.83 -12.94
C GLU A 164 -5.43 6.21 -13.65
N VAL A 165 -6.51 5.98 -12.91
CA VAL A 165 -7.78 5.57 -13.51
C VAL A 165 -8.16 6.75 -14.40
N PRO A 166 -8.30 6.57 -15.73
CA PRO A 166 -8.85 7.62 -16.55
C PRO A 166 -10.20 7.97 -15.94
N GLU A 167 -10.39 9.20 -15.48
CA GLU A 167 -11.71 9.65 -15.07
C GLU A 167 -12.63 9.37 -16.27
N GLU A 168 -13.59 8.46 -16.10
CA GLU A 168 -14.61 8.25 -17.12
C GLU A 168 -15.29 9.60 -17.35
N GLU A 169 -15.09 10.18 -18.54
CA GLU A 169 -15.75 11.41 -18.93
C GLU A 169 -17.26 11.15 -18.95
N ASP A 170 -17.92 11.58 -17.88
CA ASP A 170 -19.37 11.57 -17.72
C ASP A 170 -19.99 12.33 -18.92
N PRO A 171 -20.67 11.66 -19.87
CA PRO A 171 -21.04 12.26 -21.15
C PRO A 171 -22.24 13.23 -21.06
N ASN A 172 -22.65 13.64 -19.86
CA ASN A 172 -23.81 14.50 -19.65
C ASN A 172 -23.66 15.44 -18.45
N LYS A 173 -22.93 16.55 -18.64
CA LYS A 173 -23.25 17.82 -17.98
C LYS A 173 -22.59 18.97 -18.72
N TYR A 174 -23.40 19.96 -19.10
CA TYR A 174 -22.93 21.26 -19.58
C TYR A 174 -21.94 21.86 -18.58
N ARG A 175 -20.64 21.64 -18.78
CA ARG A 175 -19.57 22.35 -18.07
C ARG A 175 -19.49 23.74 -18.69
N ILE A 176 -19.84 24.76 -17.91
CA ILE A 176 -19.49 26.13 -18.22
C ILE A 176 -17.95 26.17 -18.17
N ASN A 177 -17.31 26.32 -19.33
CA ASN A 177 -15.88 26.56 -19.40
C ASN A 177 -15.61 27.91 -18.74
N TYR A 178 -15.09 27.89 -17.52
CA TYR A 178 -14.39 29.04 -16.99
C TYR A 178 -13.19 29.31 -17.93
N PRO A 179 -12.99 30.53 -18.42
CA PRO A 179 -11.75 30.85 -19.11
C PRO A 179 -10.62 30.55 -18.12
N SER A 180 -9.77 29.58 -18.46
CA SER A 180 -8.52 29.34 -17.75
C SER A 180 -7.79 30.68 -17.61
N GLU A 181 -7.15 30.90 -16.47
CA GLU A 181 -6.33 32.09 -16.25
C GLU A 181 -5.46 32.35 -17.48
N PRO A 182 -5.41 33.59 -18.01
CA PRO A 182 -4.66 33.90 -19.22
C PRO A 182 -3.17 33.70 -18.93
N GLN A 183 -2.69 32.49 -19.19
CA GLN A 183 -1.26 32.17 -19.16
C GLN A 183 -0.61 32.78 -20.40
N SER A 184 0.52 33.45 -20.19
CA SER A 184 1.29 34.05 -21.26
C SER A 184 1.71 32.97 -22.26
N LYS A 185 1.30 33.10 -23.53
CA LYS A 185 1.74 32.18 -24.60
C LYS A 185 3.26 32.06 -24.69
N PHE A 186 3.99 33.10 -24.25
CA PHE A 186 5.45 33.10 -24.20
C PHE A 186 5.99 32.21 -23.08
N GLU A 187 5.35 32.19 -21.91
CA GLU A 187 5.76 31.32 -20.79
C GLU A 187 5.46 29.84 -21.08
N LEU A 188 4.31 29.57 -21.71
CA LEU A 188 4.00 28.23 -22.22
C LEU A 188 5.00 27.78 -23.27
N GLN A 189 5.38 28.66 -24.21
CA GLN A 189 6.43 28.36 -25.19
C GLN A 189 7.81 28.21 -24.55
N GLN A 190 8.15 28.98 -23.51
CA GLN A 190 9.43 28.82 -22.81
C GLN A 190 9.47 27.53 -21.99
N LYS A 191 8.36 27.11 -21.37
CA LYS A 191 8.27 25.83 -20.67
C LYS A 191 8.33 24.67 -21.66
N ALA A 192 7.51 24.70 -22.71
CA ALA A 192 7.53 23.69 -23.77
C ALA A 192 8.91 23.57 -24.43
N LYS A 193 9.59 24.70 -24.68
CA LYS A 193 10.93 24.69 -25.25
C LYS A 193 12.00 24.18 -24.29
N LYS A 194 11.84 24.44 -22.97
CA LYS A 194 12.71 23.85 -21.95
C LYS A 194 12.46 22.35 -21.80
N GLU A 195 11.20 21.92 -21.85
CA GLU A 195 10.81 20.50 -21.84
C GLU A 195 11.36 19.80 -23.08
N GLU A 196 11.17 20.34 -24.29
CA GLU A 196 11.74 19.82 -25.55
C GLU A 196 13.28 19.83 -25.57
N GLU A 197 13.94 20.77 -24.88
CA GLU A 197 15.41 20.78 -24.74
C GLU A 197 15.92 19.73 -23.74
N THR A 198 15.14 19.41 -22.69
CA THR A 198 15.52 18.41 -21.67
C THR A 198 15.03 16.98 -21.97
N GLU A 199 13.98 16.81 -22.77
CA GLU A 199 13.46 15.51 -23.19
C GLU A 199 14.52 14.62 -23.87
N PRO A 200 15.30 15.10 -24.86
CA PRO A 200 16.31 14.25 -25.51
C PRO A 200 17.44 13.87 -24.55
N GLU A 201 17.86 14.75 -23.63
CA GLU A 201 18.86 14.41 -22.61
C GLU A 201 18.33 13.38 -21.61
N GLN A 202 17.05 13.47 -21.21
CA GLN A 202 16.41 12.47 -20.35
C GLN A 202 16.11 11.15 -21.06
N GLU A 203 15.81 11.18 -22.36
CA GLU A 203 15.64 9.99 -23.19
C GLU A 203 16.98 9.31 -23.43
N GLU A 204 18.06 10.05 -23.73
CA GLU A 204 19.41 9.50 -23.84
C GLU A 204 19.89 8.92 -22.49
N GLU A 205 19.68 9.61 -21.36
CA GLU A 205 20.00 9.04 -20.02
C GLU A 205 19.19 7.78 -19.71
N LYS A 206 17.90 7.74 -20.06
CA LYS A 206 17.07 6.53 -19.90
C LYS A 206 17.52 5.41 -20.83
N GLU A 207 17.89 5.71 -22.07
CA GLU A 207 18.39 4.72 -23.03
C GLU A 207 19.76 4.17 -22.61
N GLU A 208 20.65 5.02 -22.10
CA GLU A 208 21.94 4.62 -21.53
C GLU A 208 21.77 3.77 -20.26
N GLU A 209 20.87 4.15 -19.32
CA GLU A 209 20.53 3.32 -18.15
C GLU A 209 19.99 1.94 -18.58
N VAL A 210 19.10 1.90 -19.56
CA VAL A 210 18.50 0.64 -20.07
C VAL A 210 19.53 -0.22 -20.82
N GLU A 211 20.52 0.37 -21.49
CA GLU A 211 21.58 -0.39 -22.16
C GLU A 211 22.57 -1.03 -21.18
N VAL A 212 22.87 -0.34 -20.07
CA VAL A 212 23.77 -0.82 -19.01
C VAL A 212 23.11 -1.93 -18.17
N GLU A 213 21.78 -1.93 -18.00
CA GLU A 213 21.04 -2.90 -17.19
C GLU A 213 20.67 -4.22 -17.90
N LYS A 214 21.07 -4.45 -19.16
CA LYS A 214 20.74 -5.71 -19.87
C LYS A 214 21.23 -6.92 -19.06
N PRO A 215 20.33 -7.82 -18.59
CA PRO A 215 20.70 -8.91 -17.73
C PRO A 215 21.68 -9.85 -18.43
N LYS A 216 22.70 -10.29 -17.71
CA LYS A 216 23.66 -11.29 -18.21
C LYS A 216 22.88 -12.53 -18.65
N ARG A 217 23.12 -13.02 -19.88
CA ARG A 217 22.47 -14.22 -20.41
C ARG A 217 22.59 -15.38 -19.41
N ASP A 218 21.46 -15.89 -18.89
CA ASP A 218 21.45 -17.03 -17.95
C ASP A 218 21.77 -18.33 -18.69
N PRO A 219 22.89 -19.01 -18.40
CA PRO A 219 23.25 -20.28 -19.05
C PRO A 219 22.25 -21.41 -18.77
N LEU A 220 21.44 -21.29 -17.72
CA LEU A 220 20.47 -22.29 -17.30
C LEU A 220 19.01 -21.85 -17.57
N HIS A 221 18.80 -20.85 -18.42
CA HIS A 221 17.46 -20.40 -18.79
C HIS A 221 16.63 -21.58 -19.34
N GLY A 222 15.43 -21.77 -18.81
CA GLY A 222 14.53 -22.89 -19.16
C GLY A 222 14.91 -24.25 -18.59
N LEU A 223 16.01 -24.36 -17.84
CA LEU A 223 16.46 -25.62 -17.22
C LEU A 223 16.22 -25.68 -15.71
N ARG A 224 15.89 -24.55 -15.08
CA ARG A 224 15.71 -24.44 -13.64
C ARG A 224 14.36 -24.99 -13.22
N VAL A 225 14.39 -26.00 -12.39
CA VAL A 225 13.20 -26.61 -11.79
C VAL A 225 12.65 -25.68 -10.72
N HIS A 226 11.35 -25.41 -10.81
CA HIS A 226 10.64 -24.60 -9.84
C HIS A 226 9.24 -25.16 -9.56
N ALA A 227 8.64 -24.72 -8.47
CA ALA A 227 7.27 -25.04 -8.12
C ALA A 227 6.53 -23.80 -7.62
N TRP A 228 5.28 -23.65 -8.07
CA TRP A 228 4.40 -22.55 -7.71
C TRP A 228 2.97 -23.04 -7.57
N VAL A 229 2.01 -22.14 -7.34
CA VAL A 229 0.59 -22.50 -7.21
C VAL A 229 -0.21 -21.93 -8.36
N LEU A 230 -1.10 -22.74 -8.93
CA LEU A 230 -2.11 -22.36 -9.91
C LEU A 230 -3.47 -22.30 -9.22
N VAL A 231 -4.22 -21.22 -9.47
CA VAL A 231 -5.61 -21.09 -9.02
C VAL A 231 -6.51 -20.95 -10.25
N LEU A 232 -7.42 -21.90 -10.43
CA LEU A 232 -8.37 -21.88 -11.55
C LEU A 232 -9.54 -20.92 -11.27
N SER A 233 -10.07 -20.32 -12.35
CA SER A 233 -11.26 -19.48 -12.32
C SER A 233 -12.53 -20.23 -11.89
N GLY A 234 -13.53 -19.50 -11.38
CA GLY A 234 -14.86 -20.02 -11.08
C GLY A 234 -15.15 -20.20 -9.59
N LYS A 235 -14.40 -21.07 -8.89
CA LYS A 235 -14.58 -21.23 -7.43
C LYS A 235 -14.19 -19.94 -6.70
N ARG A 236 -14.87 -19.63 -5.59
CA ARG A 236 -14.64 -18.41 -4.77
C ARG A 236 -14.74 -17.09 -5.57
N LYS A 237 -15.49 -17.07 -6.68
CA LYS A 237 -15.63 -15.90 -7.58
C LYS A 237 -14.30 -15.39 -8.15
N VAL A 238 -13.33 -16.30 -8.34
CA VAL A 238 -12.09 -15.96 -9.05
C VAL A 238 -12.43 -15.73 -10.53
N PRO A 239 -12.19 -14.52 -11.08
CA PRO A 239 -12.62 -14.17 -12.44
C PRO A 239 -11.77 -14.86 -13.51
N GLU A 240 -10.46 -14.93 -13.29
CA GLU A 240 -9.48 -15.44 -14.25
C GLU A 240 -8.52 -16.39 -13.57
N THR A 241 -7.98 -17.34 -14.33
CA THR A 241 -6.98 -18.29 -13.85
C THR A 241 -5.64 -17.58 -13.71
N PHE A 242 -4.92 -17.81 -12.61
CA PHE A 242 -3.66 -17.10 -12.34
C PHE A 242 -2.66 -17.98 -11.57
N PHE A 243 -1.39 -17.59 -11.64
CA PHE A 243 -0.32 -18.19 -10.86
C PHE A 243 -0.02 -17.38 -9.60
N ILE A 244 0.45 -18.04 -8.54
CA ILE A 244 0.99 -17.42 -7.34
C ILE A 244 2.43 -17.88 -7.18
N ASN A 245 3.38 -16.94 -7.20
CA ASN A 245 4.74 -17.22 -6.76
C ASN A 245 4.73 -17.36 -5.24
N PRO A 246 5.01 -18.54 -4.68
CA PRO A 246 4.87 -18.75 -3.26
C PRO A 246 5.98 -18.07 -2.44
N PHE A 247 7.11 -17.72 -3.06
CA PHE A 247 8.21 -17.02 -2.37
C PHE A 247 7.94 -15.53 -2.16
N THR A 248 7.28 -14.86 -3.10
CA THR A 248 6.92 -13.44 -2.98
C THR A 248 5.49 -13.25 -2.45
N GLY A 249 4.60 -14.22 -2.72
CA GLY A 249 3.17 -14.12 -2.47
C GLY A 249 2.42 -13.31 -3.53
N ASN A 250 3.09 -12.93 -4.62
CA ASN A 250 2.49 -12.15 -5.71
C ASN A 250 1.68 -13.06 -6.64
N HIS A 251 0.60 -12.52 -7.19
CA HIS A 251 -0.11 -13.15 -8.30
C HIS A 251 0.51 -12.72 -9.62
N HIS A 252 0.46 -13.63 -10.59
CA HIS A 252 0.96 -13.46 -11.94
C HIS A 252 -0.07 -13.97 -12.93
N SER A 253 -0.16 -13.33 -14.09
CA SER A 253 -0.95 -13.87 -15.21
C SER A 253 -0.36 -15.21 -15.65
N THR A 254 -1.19 -16.09 -16.22
CA THR A 254 -0.72 -17.35 -16.80
C THR A 254 0.21 -17.14 -18.00
N THR A 255 0.19 -15.94 -18.59
CA THR A 255 1.02 -15.53 -19.73
C THR A 255 2.34 -14.85 -19.34
N ASP A 256 2.64 -14.75 -18.05
CA ASP A 256 3.86 -14.10 -17.54
C ASP A 256 5.13 -14.86 -18.00
N GLU A 257 6.10 -14.10 -18.50
CA GLU A 257 7.34 -14.60 -19.10
C GLU A 257 8.28 -15.24 -18.07
N CYS A 258 8.04 -15.01 -16.78
CA CYS A 258 8.81 -15.64 -15.71
C CYS A 258 8.57 -17.15 -15.60
N PHE A 259 7.45 -17.66 -16.14
CA PHE A 259 7.08 -19.07 -16.13
C PHE A 259 7.32 -19.69 -17.51
N LEU A 260 8.36 -20.52 -17.60
CA LEU A 260 8.94 -21.01 -18.85
C LEU A 260 8.34 -22.33 -19.34
N GLY A 261 7.51 -22.99 -18.52
CA GLY A 261 6.77 -24.19 -18.92
C GLY A 261 6.31 -25.02 -17.73
N ILE A 262 5.28 -25.84 -17.95
CA ILE A 262 4.69 -26.73 -16.94
C ILE A 262 4.90 -28.18 -17.36
N GLU A 263 5.37 -29.02 -16.43
CA GLU A 263 5.49 -30.46 -16.63
C GLU A 263 4.30 -31.21 -16.03
N SER A 264 3.89 -30.82 -14.82
CA SER A 264 2.82 -31.50 -14.08
C SER A 264 2.15 -30.57 -13.07
N ILE A 265 0.87 -30.82 -12.81
CA ILE A 265 0.13 -30.16 -11.72
C ILE A 265 -0.55 -31.21 -10.84
N TRP A 266 -0.78 -30.89 -9.58
CA TRP A 266 -1.49 -31.79 -8.67
C TRP A 266 -2.23 -31.04 -7.59
N ASN A 267 -3.31 -31.66 -7.10
CA ASN A 267 -4.03 -31.20 -5.92
C ASN A 267 -4.27 -32.39 -4.99
N HIS A 268 -5.08 -32.19 -3.94
CA HIS A 268 -5.43 -33.25 -2.98
C HIS A 268 -6.27 -34.41 -3.55
N ARG A 269 -6.71 -34.35 -4.81
CA ARG A 269 -7.60 -35.34 -5.46
C ARG A 269 -6.93 -36.13 -6.56
N ASN A 270 -6.03 -35.51 -7.32
CA ASN A 270 -5.39 -36.16 -8.47
C ASN A 270 -4.02 -35.56 -8.81
N TYR A 271 -3.41 -36.13 -9.85
CA TYR A 271 -2.17 -35.71 -10.48
C TYR A 271 -2.37 -35.66 -12.00
N TRP A 272 -1.93 -34.58 -12.63
CA TRP A 272 -2.04 -34.37 -14.08
C TRP A 272 -0.68 -34.06 -14.67
N VAL A 273 -0.39 -34.69 -15.80
CA VAL A 273 0.80 -34.44 -16.62
C VAL A 273 0.42 -33.55 -17.78
N ASN A 274 1.19 -32.48 -18.00
CA ASN A 274 0.97 -31.62 -19.15
C ASN A 274 1.50 -32.32 -20.41
N MET A 275 0.67 -32.43 -21.43
CA MET A 275 1.01 -33.02 -22.74
C MET A 275 1.14 -31.96 -23.85
N GLN A 276 0.95 -30.68 -23.50
CA GLN A 276 1.01 -29.53 -24.41
C GLN A 276 2.46 -29.06 -24.67
N ASP A 277 2.65 -28.26 -25.73
CA ASP A 277 3.95 -27.67 -26.06
C ASP A 277 4.22 -26.39 -25.26
N CYS A 278 5.31 -26.40 -24.46
CA CYS A 278 5.72 -25.27 -23.62
C CYS A 278 6.84 -24.40 -24.24
N ARG A 279 7.15 -24.53 -25.55
CA ARG A 279 8.25 -23.77 -26.18
C ARG A 279 8.14 -22.25 -26.06
N GLN A 280 6.92 -21.72 -25.96
CA GLN A 280 6.66 -20.28 -25.78
C GLN A 280 6.32 -19.92 -24.32
N GLY A 281 6.76 -20.74 -23.37
CA GLY A 281 6.38 -20.60 -21.97
C GLY A 281 4.97 -21.11 -21.72
N CYS A 282 4.24 -20.41 -20.86
CA CYS A 282 2.88 -20.77 -20.46
C CYS A 282 1.77 -20.02 -21.24
N LYS A 283 2.13 -19.22 -22.25
CA LYS A 283 1.20 -18.28 -22.93
C LYS A 283 0.02 -18.97 -23.64
N ASP A 284 0.28 -20.11 -24.27
CA ASP A 284 -0.69 -20.82 -25.13
C ASP A 284 -1.29 -22.06 -24.46
N LEU A 285 -1.12 -22.23 -23.14
CA LEU A 285 -1.59 -23.42 -22.43
C LEU A 285 -3.09 -23.35 -22.14
N SER A 286 -3.80 -24.43 -22.44
CA SER A 286 -5.16 -24.69 -21.96
C SER A 286 -5.10 -25.20 -20.51
N PHE A 287 -5.93 -24.60 -19.64
CA PHE A 287 -6.10 -25.01 -18.25
C PHE A 287 -7.41 -25.77 -18.02
N ASP A 288 -8.06 -26.25 -19.08
CA ASP A 288 -9.16 -27.20 -18.97
C ASP A 288 -8.62 -28.61 -18.70
N LEU A 289 -8.66 -29.02 -17.43
CA LEU A 289 -8.13 -30.32 -16.98
C LEU A 289 -9.00 -31.51 -17.40
N SER A 290 -10.15 -31.27 -18.02
CA SER A 290 -11.00 -32.31 -18.60
C SER A 290 -10.57 -32.72 -20.01
N ASP A 291 -9.72 -31.94 -20.66
CA ASP A 291 -9.19 -32.23 -21.99
C ASP A 291 -8.03 -33.24 -21.91
N SER A 292 -8.30 -34.49 -22.29
CA SER A 292 -7.35 -35.59 -22.29
C SER A 292 -6.23 -35.46 -23.32
N ILE A 293 -6.36 -34.54 -24.29
CA ILE A 293 -5.28 -34.23 -25.25
C ILE A 293 -4.25 -33.31 -24.59
N CYS A 294 -4.72 -32.36 -23.78
CA CYS A 294 -3.87 -31.38 -23.11
C CYS A 294 -3.28 -31.92 -21.80
N TRP A 295 -4.06 -32.68 -21.04
CA TRP A 295 -3.70 -33.16 -19.71
C TRP A 295 -3.94 -34.65 -19.57
N GLU A 296 -2.88 -35.40 -19.28
CA GLU A 296 -2.97 -36.81 -18.95
C GLU A 296 -3.21 -36.96 -17.44
N ILE A 297 -4.36 -37.52 -17.08
CA ILE A 297 -4.80 -37.69 -15.69
C ILE A 297 -4.36 -39.06 -15.16
N MET A 298 -3.86 -39.12 -13.91
CA MET A 298 -3.44 -40.39 -13.32
C MET A 298 -4.63 -41.27 -12.89
N PHE A 299 -5.69 -40.68 -12.33
CA PHE A 299 -6.91 -41.39 -11.97
C PHE A 299 -8.08 -40.89 -12.80
N SER A 300 -8.70 -41.75 -13.61
CA SER A 300 -9.95 -41.41 -14.31
C SER A 300 -11.04 -41.08 -13.29
N GLU A 301 -11.62 -39.88 -13.39
CA GLU A 301 -12.79 -39.54 -12.59
C GLU A 301 -14.01 -40.27 -13.15
N SER A 302 -14.71 -41.05 -12.32
CA SER A 302 -16.05 -41.52 -12.65
C SER A 302 -16.97 -40.29 -12.69
N ASN A 303 -17.30 -39.81 -13.89
CA ASN A 303 -18.28 -38.75 -14.09
C ASN A 303 -19.63 -39.15 -13.46
N GLU A 304 -19.99 -38.54 -12.34
CA GLU A 304 -21.33 -38.00 -12.04
C GLU A 304 -21.27 -37.13 -10.77
N PRO A 305 -21.67 -35.85 -10.82
CA PRO A 305 -21.93 -35.09 -9.60
C PRO A 305 -23.17 -35.69 -8.94
N SER A 306 -22.99 -36.32 -7.79
CA SER A 306 -24.08 -36.78 -6.92
C SER A 306 -25.03 -35.62 -6.61
N GLN A 307 -26.09 -35.48 -7.39
CA GLN A 307 -27.23 -34.64 -7.05
C GLN A 307 -27.91 -35.27 -5.83
N SER A 308 -28.15 -34.42 -4.83
CA SER A 308 -28.88 -34.71 -3.60
C SER A 308 -30.16 -35.54 -3.83
N PRO A 309 -30.52 -36.49 -2.94
CA PRO A 309 -31.74 -37.26 -3.08
C PRO A 309 -32.94 -36.33 -2.87
N THR A 310 -33.60 -35.96 -3.96
CA THR A 310 -34.91 -35.30 -3.89
C THR A 310 -35.96 -36.39 -3.82
N GLU A 311 -36.57 -36.55 -2.66
CA GLU A 311 -37.73 -37.40 -2.44
C GLU A 311 -38.87 -37.00 -3.38
N SER A 312 -39.37 -37.93 -4.20
CA SER A 312 -40.78 -38.00 -4.60
C SER A 312 -41.09 -39.37 -5.23
N PRO A 313 -42.38 -39.80 -5.21
CA PRO A 313 -42.72 -41.13 -4.75
C PRO A 313 -42.95 -42.18 -5.84
N LYS A 314 -42.88 -43.43 -5.37
CA LYS A 314 -43.21 -44.68 -6.05
C LYS A 314 -44.48 -44.60 -6.90
N LYS A 315 -44.41 -45.17 -8.11
CA LYS A 315 -45.52 -45.82 -8.78
C LYS A 315 -45.03 -47.12 -9.43
N ASP A 316 -45.69 -48.19 -9.03
CA ASP A 316 -45.48 -49.59 -9.45
C ASP A 316 -45.96 -49.88 -10.88
N THR A 317 -45.66 -51.12 -11.32
CA THR A 317 -46.11 -51.89 -12.50
C THR A 317 -45.26 -51.71 -13.77
N ASP A 318 -44.85 -52.72 -14.54
CA ASP A 318 -45.11 -54.17 -14.55
C ASP A 318 -43.98 -54.90 -15.31
N ASP A 319 -43.97 -56.22 -15.16
CA ASP A 319 -43.08 -57.24 -15.69
C ASP A 319 -42.67 -57.13 -17.18
N THR A 320 -41.39 -57.40 -17.47
CA THR A 320 -41.03 -58.31 -18.57
C THR A 320 -39.67 -58.96 -18.34
N VAL A 321 -39.70 -60.28 -18.20
CA VAL A 321 -38.53 -61.17 -18.16
C VAL A 321 -38.10 -61.43 -19.61
N SER A 322 -36.86 -61.12 -19.95
CA SER A 322 -36.21 -61.64 -21.15
C SER A 322 -34.81 -62.15 -20.81
N ASP A 323 -34.55 -63.36 -21.30
CA ASP A 323 -33.45 -64.28 -21.02
C ASP A 323 -32.03 -63.68 -21.21
N PRO A 324 -31.01 -64.25 -20.53
CA PRO A 324 -29.65 -63.75 -20.45
C PRO A 324 -28.72 -64.49 -21.43
N SER A 325 -28.51 -63.97 -22.63
CA SER A 325 -27.41 -64.46 -23.48
C SER A 325 -27.18 -63.54 -24.68
N ASP A 326 -26.55 -62.37 -24.48
CA ASP A 326 -25.69 -61.70 -25.48
C ASP A 326 -25.36 -60.26 -25.03
N ALA A 327 -24.47 -60.13 -24.04
CA ALA A 327 -23.78 -58.88 -23.72
C ALA A 327 -22.52 -59.19 -22.91
N LEU A 328 -21.62 -59.98 -23.49
CA LEU A 328 -20.32 -60.30 -22.91
C LEU A 328 -19.25 -59.89 -23.92
N GLU A 329 -19.15 -58.59 -24.18
CA GLU A 329 -17.98 -58.00 -24.82
C GLU A 329 -17.85 -56.51 -24.42
N LYS A 330 -16.71 -56.22 -23.75
CA LYS A 330 -16.19 -54.90 -23.34
C LYS A 330 -16.89 -54.20 -22.17
N GLY A 331 -16.81 -54.81 -20.99
CA GLY A 331 -16.77 -54.05 -19.74
C GLY A 331 -15.32 -53.69 -19.44
N GLU A 332 -14.86 -52.51 -19.87
CA GLU A 332 -13.73 -51.86 -19.19
C GLU A 332 -14.19 -51.63 -17.75
N ILE A 333 -13.65 -52.43 -16.83
CA ILE A 333 -13.88 -52.22 -15.40
C ILE A 333 -13.10 -50.95 -15.05
N GLU A 334 -13.73 -49.80 -15.25
CA GLU A 334 -13.24 -48.50 -14.82
C GLU A 334 -13.28 -48.47 -13.30
N MET A 335 -12.22 -49.02 -12.68
CA MET A 335 -12.02 -48.95 -11.24
C MET A 335 -11.65 -47.51 -10.88
N SER A 336 -12.65 -46.72 -10.48
CA SER A 336 -12.39 -45.41 -9.88
C SER A 336 -11.58 -45.59 -8.60
N PHE A 337 -10.29 -45.26 -8.66
CA PHE A 337 -9.41 -45.29 -7.50
C PHE A 337 -9.61 -44.01 -6.69
N GLU A 338 -10.06 -44.14 -5.43
CA GLU A 338 -10.24 -42.99 -4.54
C GLU A 338 -8.92 -42.60 -3.87
N MET A 339 -8.54 -41.32 -3.97
CA MET A 339 -7.32 -40.78 -3.36
C MET A 339 -7.33 -40.97 -1.82
N PRO A 340 -6.31 -41.60 -1.22
CA PRO A 340 -6.21 -41.74 0.23
C PRO A 340 -6.17 -40.39 0.95
N LEU A 341 -6.65 -40.38 2.20
CA LEU A 341 -6.51 -39.19 3.06
C LEU A 341 -5.04 -38.82 3.24
N SER A 342 -4.78 -37.52 3.33
CA SER A 342 -3.45 -37.01 3.60
C SER A 342 -2.86 -37.58 4.89
N TRP A 343 -1.63 -38.10 4.78
CA TRP A 343 -0.83 -38.64 5.89
C TRP A 343 -0.34 -37.55 6.85
N VAL A 344 -0.41 -36.30 6.42
CA VAL A 344 0.02 -35.12 7.17
C VAL A 344 -1.00 -34.79 8.25
N ALA A 345 -0.52 -34.47 9.45
CA ALA A 345 -1.34 -34.01 10.55
C ALA A 345 -2.00 -32.66 10.22
N ARG A 346 -3.13 -32.34 10.87
CA ARG A 346 -3.81 -31.06 10.62
C ARG A 346 -2.86 -29.88 10.87
N ILE A 347 -2.83 -28.96 9.92
CA ILE A 347 -2.05 -27.73 10.01
C ILE A 347 -2.62 -26.89 11.16
N LYS A 348 -1.76 -26.44 12.07
CA LYS A 348 -2.10 -25.57 13.19
C LYS A 348 -1.10 -24.43 13.22
N VAL A 349 -1.62 -23.22 13.33
CA VAL A 349 -0.85 -22.00 13.54
C VAL A 349 -1.44 -21.33 14.77
N SER A 350 -0.61 -21.10 15.77
CA SER A 350 -1.00 -20.39 16.99
C SER A 350 -1.18 -18.90 16.71
N TYR A 351 -1.92 -18.21 17.57
CA TYR A 351 -2.12 -16.77 17.44
C TYR A 351 -0.78 -15.99 17.47
N ARG A 352 0.16 -16.44 18.30
CA ARG A 352 1.51 -15.85 18.40
C ARG A 352 2.32 -16.00 17.12
N GLU A 353 2.24 -17.16 16.47
CA GLU A 353 2.91 -17.41 15.18
C GLU A 353 2.29 -16.62 14.03
N TYR A 354 0.97 -16.41 14.08
CA TYR A 354 0.27 -15.58 13.10
C TYR A 354 0.60 -14.09 13.24
N GLU A 355 0.61 -13.55 14.47
CA GLU A 355 0.95 -12.14 14.73
C GLU A 355 2.44 -11.84 14.49
N ASN A 356 3.31 -12.81 14.74
CA ASN A 356 4.74 -12.70 14.53
C ASN A 356 5.24 -13.71 13.51
N PRO A 357 4.99 -13.46 12.20
CA PRO A 357 5.34 -14.42 11.17
C PRO A 357 6.85 -14.50 10.95
N PHE A 358 7.61 -13.44 11.26
CA PHE A 358 9.03 -13.36 10.92
C PHE A 358 9.90 -14.13 11.92
N SER A 359 10.40 -15.29 11.50
CA SER A 359 11.25 -16.16 12.33
C SER A 359 12.53 -15.49 12.86
N GLN A 360 13.08 -14.50 12.14
CA GLN A 360 14.26 -13.73 12.51
C GLN A 360 13.91 -12.38 13.17
N GLY A 361 12.64 -12.15 13.50
CA GLY A 361 12.13 -10.88 14.04
C GLY A 361 11.89 -9.80 12.99
N LYS A 362 12.58 -9.87 11.84
CA LYS A 362 12.33 -9.01 10.67
C LYS A 362 12.54 -9.76 9.36
N LYS A 363 11.96 -9.24 8.29
CA LYS A 363 12.20 -9.67 6.90
C LYS A 363 12.73 -8.50 6.09
N VAL A 364 13.78 -8.74 5.31
CA VAL A 364 14.42 -7.72 4.47
C VAL A 364 14.33 -8.19 3.02
N ILE A 365 13.86 -7.31 2.14
CA ILE A 365 13.70 -7.55 0.71
C ILE A 365 14.42 -6.42 -0.03
N LEU A 366 15.26 -6.78 -1.00
CA LEU A 366 15.97 -5.83 -1.84
C LEU A 366 15.25 -5.75 -3.20
N TYR A 367 14.99 -4.51 -3.62
CA TYR A 367 14.35 -4.12 -4.88
C TYR A 367 15.29 -3.23 -5.68
N ASN A 368 14.91 -2.90 -6.92
CA ASN A 368 15.69 -1.95 -7.71
C ASN A 368 15.70 -0.58 -7.02
N LYS A 369 16.90 -0.09 -6.70
CA LYS A 369 17.14 1.17 -5.96
C LYS A 369 16.35 1.29 -4.65
N ALA A 370 15.93 0.19 -4.03
CA ALA A 370 15.10 0.23 -2.82
C ALA A 370 15.29 -0.98 -1.89
N LYS A 371 15.15 -0.75 -0.58
CA LYS A 371 15.19 -1.77 0.46
C LYS A 371 13.91 -1.71 1.29
N LEU A 372 13.20 -2.83 1.38
CA LEU A 372 12.00 -2.99 2.21
C LEU A 372 12.33 -3.85 3.43
N GLU A 373 12.11 -3.30 4.62
CA GLU A 373 12.18 -4.00 5.89
C GLU A 373 10.78 -4.13 6.48
N LYS A 374 10.43 -5.34 6.95
CA LYS A 374 9.15 -5.65 7.60
C LYS A 374 9.37 -6.24 8.98
N TRP A 375 8.53 -5.84 9.92
CA TRP A 375 8.51 -6.30 11.31
C TRP A 375 7.09 -6.72 11.70
N ALA A 376 6.99 -7.63 12.66
CA ALA A 376 5.71 -8.02 13.22
C ALA A 376 5.08 -6.87 14.01
N ALA A 377 3.75 -6.86 14.10
CA ALA A 377 3.06 -5.90 14.95
C ALA A 377 3.57 -6.02 16.39
N TYR A 378 3.86 -4.88 17.04
CA TYR A 378 4.39 -4.81 18.40
C TYR A 378 5.81 -5.37 18.63
N ALA A 379 6.53 -5.74 17.56
CA ALA A 379 7.93 -6.16 17.66
C ALA A 379 8.84 -5.00 18.07
N ASN A 380 8.60 -3.82 17.48
CA ASN A 380 9.30 -2.59 17.83
C ASN A 380 8.47 -1.78 18.84
N GLY A 381 9.14 -1.17 19.83
CA GLY A 381 8.49 -0.39 20.88
C GLY A 381 7.87 0.92 20.38
N ASP A 382 8.34 1.42 19.24
CA ASP A 382 7.85 2.62 18.55
C ASP A 382 6.63 2.36 17.63
N GLY A 383 6.23 1.09 17.48
CA GLY A 383 5.13 0.68 16.60
C GLY A 383 5.51 0.55 15.12
N LEU A 384 6.80 0.64 14.77
CA LEU A 384 7.28 0.50 13.38
C LEU A 384 7.01 -0.92 12.86
N VAL A 385 6.35 -1.03 11.72
CA VAL A 385 6.03 -2.32 11.07
C VAL A 385 6.64 -2.48 9.70
N GLU A 386 6.82 -1.39 8.95
CA GLU A 386 7.45 -1.44 7.62
C GLU A 386 8.32 -0.20 7.41
N ARG A 387 9.44 -0.37 6.71
CA ARG A 387 10.32 0.71 6.29
C ARG A 387 10.76 0.46 4.85
N VAL A 388 10.59 1.46 4.00
CA VAL A 388 11.16 1.50 2.65
C VAL A 388 12.24 2.56 2.62
N THR A 389 13.46 2.16 2.26
CA THR A 389 14.56 3.09 1.96
C THR A 389 14.77 3.10 0.46
N VAL A 390 14.70 4.27 -0.16
CA VAL A 390 14.98 4.52 -1.57
C VAL A 390 16.40 5.05 -1.71
N TYR A 391 17.14 4.52 -2.67
CA TYR A 391 18.52 4.86 -2.95
C TYR A 391 18.65 5.58 -4.30
N ALA A 392 19.71 6.36 -4.47
CA ALA A 392 20.01 7.01 -5.75
C ALA A 392 20.51 6.01 -6.79
N ASP A 393 21.20 4.97 -6.31
CA ASP A 393 21.96 4.00 -7.10
C ASP A 393 21.49 2.57 -6.86
N SER A 394 21.68 1.71 -7.86
CA SER A 394 21.30 0.29 -7.80
C SER A 394 22.16 -0.50 -6.79
N ASP A 395 23.36 -0.01 -6.48
CA ASP A 395 24.25 -0.56 -5.44
C ASP A 395 23.84 -0.18 -4.01
N CYS A 396 22.78 0.64 -3.85
CA CYS A 396 22.20 1.06 -2.57
C CYS A 396 23.21 1.75 -1.63
N THR A 397 24.03 2.67 -2.18
CA THR A 397 25.05 3.38 -1.41
C THR A 397 24.56 4.70 -0.81
N GLU A 398 23.69 5.43 -1.51
CA GLU A 398 23.20 6.75 -1.09
C GLU A 398 21.68 6.76 -0.86
N GLU A 399 21.24 6.97 0.38
CA GLU A 399 19.83 7.06 0.76
C GLU A 399 19.23 8.40 0.32
N VAL A 400 18.14 8.38 -0.45
CA VAL A 400 17.42 9.56 -0.93
C VAL A 400 16.19 9.83 -0.06
N GLU A 401 15.41 8.79 0.21
CA GLU A 401 14.11 8.90 0.87
C GLU A 401 13.87 7.68 1.77
N VAL A 402 13.30 7.91 2.94
CA VAL A 402 12.89 6.83 3.85
C VAL A 402 11.42 7.01 4.20
N LYS A 403 10.61 5.98 3.91
CA LYS A 403 9.21 5.89 4.34
C LYS A 403 9.07 4.84 5.41
N GLU A 404 8.42 5.21 6.50
CA GLU A 404 8.19 4.36 7.66
C GLU A 404 6.69 4.28 7.92
N TRP A 405 6.19 3.07 8.17
CA TRP A 405 4.80 2.83 8.54
C TRP A 405 4.70 2.30 9.96
N PHE A 406 3.78 2.89 10.71
CA PHE A 406 3.54 2.57 12.11
C PHE A 406 2.15 1.99 12.30
N LYS A 407 2.02 1.07 13.26
CA LYS A 407 0.73 0.53 13.71
C LYS A 407 0.61 0.66 15.21
N HIS A 408 -0.64 0.86 15.63
CA HIS A 408 -1.07 0.85 17.03
C HIS A 408 -0.53 1.99 17.90
N ARG A 409 0.14 3.01 17.36
CA ARG A 409 0.49 4.19 18.17
C ARG A 409 -0.75 4.95 18.64
N GLU A 410 -0.75 5.36 19.91
CA GLU A 410 -1.86 6.11 20.53
C GLU A 410 -2.01 7.53 19.97
N ASP A 411 -0.89 8.13 19.54
CA ASP A 411 -0.84 9.41 18.83
C ASP A 411 -1.37 9.32 17.39
N LEU A 412 -1.79 8.14 16.92
CA LEU A 412 -2.35 7.93 15.58
C LEU A 412 -1.39 8.25 14.41
N LEU A 413 -0.09 8.41 14.67
CA LEU A 413 0.93 8.45 13.62
C LEU A 413 0.95 7.11 12.90
N TYR A 414 0.78 7.12 11.58
CA TYR A 414 0.76 5.89 10.77
C TYR A 414 1.81 5.85 9.68
N MET A 415 2.35 7.01 9.27
CA MET A 415 3.40 7.08 8.26
C MET A 415 4.32 8.27 8.53
N ARG A 416 5.62 8.08 8.32
CA ARG A 416 6.65 9.13 8.33
C ARG A 416 7.43 9.05 7.03
N GLU A 417 7.62 10.18 6.38
CA GLU A 417 8.46 10.32 5.18
C GLU A 417 9.64 11.23 5.53
N VAL A 418 10.85 10.79 5.21
CA VAL A 418 12.09 11.53 5.48
C VAL A 418 12.86 11.67 4.18
N ASN A 419 12.99 12.90 3.71
CA ASN A 419 13.89 13.22 2.62
C ASN A 419 15.32 13.40 3.18
N LYS A 420 16.26 12.54 2.79
CA LYS A 420 17.62 12.54 3.31
C LYS A 420 18.48 13.68 2.75
N GLN A 421 18.13 14.23 1.59
CA GLN A 421 18.87 15.36 1.01
C GLN A 421 18.52 16.68 1.70
N THR A 422 17.23 16.91 1.99
CA THR A 422 16.76 18.15 2.63
C THR A 422 16.62 18.04 4.15
N GLN A 423 16.68 16.81 4.70
CA GLN A 423 16.34 16.50 6.09
C GLN A 423 14.90 16.89 6.48
N LEU A 424 14.01 17.05 5.49
CA LEU A 424 12.60 17.32 5.72
C LEU A 424 11.90 16.02 6.15
N ILE A 425 11.24 16.08 7.31
CA ILE A 425 10.42 15.01 7.87
C ILE A 425 8.97 15.41 7.69
N THR A 426 8.13 14.50 7.18
CA THR A 426 6.68 14.66 7.11
C THR A 426 6.00 13.51 7.83
N ASP A 427 5.32 13.85 8.93
CA ASP A 427 4.53 12.93 9.74
C ASP A 427 3.08 12.96 9.31
N TYR A 428 2.46 11.78 9.13
CA TYR A 428 1.06 11.64 8.74
C TYR A 428 0.24 10.91 9.80
N PHE A 429 -0.90 11.51 10.15
CA PHE A 429 -1.76 11.06 11.24
C PHE A 429 -3.13 10.60 10.74
N ARG A 430 -3.70 9.60 11.41
CA ARG A 430 -5.07 9.15 11.12
C ARG A 430 -6.09 10.17 11.66
N PRO A 431 -7.32 10.21 11.09
CA PRO A 431 -8.40 11.01 11.65
C PRO A 431 -8.64 10.65 13.13
N GLY A 432 -8.81 11.67 13.98
CA GLY A 432 -9.04 11.51 15.42
C GLY A 432 -7.89 11.95 16.32
N HIS A 433 -6.77 12.43 15.75
CA HIS A 433 -5.67 13.02 16.53
C HIS A 433 -6.21 14.13 17.45
N PRO A 434 -5.76 14.24 18.73
CA PRO A 434 -6.27 15.25 19.66
C PRO A 434 -6.16 16.70 19.13
N LEU A 435 -5.08 16.98 18.39
CA LEU A 435 -4.82 18.25 17.72
C LEU A 435 -5.38 18.35 16.27
N LEU A 436 -6.17 17.35 15.84
CA LEU A 436 -6.80 17.26 14.51
C LEU A 436 -5.80 17.33 13.34
N LEU A 437 -4.55 16.93 13.59
CA LEU A 437 -3.47 16.90 12.61
C LEU A 437 -3.76 15.85 11.55
N LYS A 438 -3.48 16.21 10.30
CA LYS A 438 -3.44 15.32 9.14
C LYS A 438 -1.98 15.06 8.73
N ALA A 439 -1.20 16.13 8.62
CA ALA A 439 0.23 16.04 8.33
C ALA A 439 1.02 17.14 9.04
N HIS A 440 2.27 16.87 9.42
CA HIS A 440 3.20 17.85 9.98
C HIS A 440 4.55 17.69 9.31
N SER A 441 4.99 18.69 8.54
CA SER A 441 6.29 18.74 7.88
C SER A 441 7.24 19.70 8.58
N TYR A 442 8.44 19.25 8.91
CA TYR A 442 9.43 19.99 9.67
C TYR A 442 10.85 19.46 9.47
N THR A 443 11.88 20.28 9.74
CA THR A 443 13.29 19.85 9.81
C THR A 443 13.76 19.64 11.26
N SER A 444 13.11 20.32 12.20
CA SER A 444 13.34 20.27 13.64
C SER A 444 12.00 20.52 14.33
N LEU A 445 11.82 20.04 15.57
CA LEU A 445 10.65 20.39 16.40
C LEU A 445 10.85 21.70 17.17
N GLU A 446 12.00 22.36 17.01
CA GLU A 446 12.24 23.67 17.59
C GLU A 446 11.36 24.76 16.92
N PRO A 447 10.81 25.70 17.70
CA PRO A 447 10.03 26.80 17.16
C PRO A 447 10.79 27.64 16.12
N GLU A 448 10.06 28.27 15.21
CA GLU A 448 10.60 29.21 14.21
C GLU A 448 11.54 28.56 13.16
N THR A 449 11.65 27.23 13.10
CA THR A 449 12.52 26.50 12.16
C THR A 449 11.87 26.13 10.83
N GLY A 450 10.60 26.51 10.62
CA GLY A 450 9.84 26.20 9.42
C GLY A 450 9.01 24.94 9.59
N HIS A 451 7.70 25.12 9.82
CA HIS A 451 6.74 24.04 9.99
C HIS A 451 5.58 24.23 9.03
N THR A 452 5.15 23.14 8.42
CA THR A 452 3.89 23.07 7.68
C THR A 452 2.98 22.09 8.39
N VAL A 453 1.83 22.57 8.86
CA VAL A 453 0.82 21.75 9.53
C VAL A 453 -0.43 21.70 8.67
N GLU A 454 -0.91 20.51 8.37
CA GLU A 454 -2.17 20.25 7.69
C GLU A 454 -3.15 19.62 8.66
N TYR A 455 -4.40 20.07 8.61
CA TYR A 455 -5.47 19.64 9.51
C TYR A 455 -6.58 18.90 8.76
N TYR A 456 -7.30 18.05 9.48
CA TYR A 456 -8.61 17.58 9.05
C TYR A 456 -9.64 18.72 9.20
N HIS A 457 -9.67 19.65 8.23
CA HIS A 457 -10.43 20.90 8.29
C HIS A 457 -11.93 20.71 8.63
N ALA A 458 -12.55 19.61 8.19
CA ALA A 458 -13.96 19.31 8.48
C ALA A 458 -14.25 19.06 9.97
N ALA A 459 -13.24 18.70 10.76
CA ALA A 459 -13.36 18.52 12.21
C ALA A 459 -13.11 19.83 12.99
N ARG A 460 -12.61 20.89 12.32
CA ARG A 460 -12.35 22.18 12.93
C ARG A 460 -13.51 23.14 12.67
N GLY A 461 -13.92 23.88 13.70
CA GLY A 461 -14.98 24.89 13.57
C GLY A 461 -14.54 26.17 12.83
N ASP A 462 -13.24 26.39 12.68
CA ASP A 462 -12.66 27.58 12.05
C ASP A 462 -12.38 27.41 10.55
N GLY A 463 -12.53 26.19 10.01
CA GLY A 463 -12.24 25.86 8.62
C GLY A 463 -10.75 25.89 8.25
N LEU A 464 -9.83 25.95 9.21
CA LEU A 464 -8.38 25.96 8.94
C LEU A 464 -7.96 24.60 8.36
N TRP A 465 -7.37 24.63 7.18
CA TRP A 465 -6.89 23.45 6.47
C TRP A 465 -5.38 23.29 6.58
N LYS A 466 -4.63 24.39 6.42
CA LYS A 466 -3.17 24.35 6.37
C LYS A 466 -2.59 25.61 7.00
N ARG A 467 -1.54 25.44 7.80
CA ARG A 467 -0.72 26.52 8.34
C ARG A 467 0.74 26.28 7.97
N PHE A 468 1.41 27.31 7.50
CA PHE A 468 2.85 27.35 7.34
C PHE A 468 3.40 28.43 8.27
N GLU A 469 4.42 28.12 9.06
CA GLU A 469 5.08 29.07 9.95
C GLU A 469 6.58 28.93 9.89
N ASN A 470 7.29 30.04 9.73
CA ASN A 470 8.74 30.12 9.91
C ASN A 470 9.10 31.32 10.82
N ALA A 471 10.38 31.66 10.92
CA ALA A 471 10.84 32.77 11.76
C ALA A 471 10.25 34.14 11.36
N THR A 472 9.90 34.35 10.08
CA THR A 472 9.56 35.65 9.50
C THR A 472 8.12 35.77 9.02
N GLU A 473 7.42 34.67 8.80
CA GLU A 473 6.07 34.69 8.25
C GLU A 473 5.24 33.51 8.76
N MET A 474 3.92 33.72 8.76
CA MET A 474 2.92 32.70 9.00
C MET A 474 1.83 32.82 7.94
N THR A 475 1.48 31.72 7.28
CA THR A 475 0.42 31.69 6.26
C THR A 475 -0.60 30.62 6.62
N GLU A 476 -1.87 30.97 6.61
CA GLU A 476 -3.01 30.13 6.96
C GLU A 476 -3.95 30.01 5.77
N TYR A 477 -4.40 28.79 5.48
CA TYR A 477 -5.34 28.48 4.41
C TYR A 477 -6.61 27.89 4.99
N PHE A 478 -7.75 28.40 4.54
CA PHE A 478 -9.07 28.07 5.05
C PHE A 478 -9.96 27.51 3.94
N VAL A 479 -10.88 26.61 4.31
CA VAL A 479 -11.81 25.97 3.38
C VAL A 479 -13.23 26.02 3.95
N GLY A 480 -14.20 26.48 3.14
CA GLY A 480 -15.62 26.40 3.47
C GLY A 480 -16.10 27.36 4.56
N ARG A 481 -15.39 28.48 4.76
CA ARG A 481 -15.79 29.51 5.71
C ARG A 481 -16.96 30.37 5.20
N GLU A 482 -17.86 30.75 6.10
CA GLU A 482 -19.04 31.59 5.80
C GLU A 482 -18.68 33.03 5.40
N ASP A 483 -17.56 33.55 5.90
CA ASP A 483 -17.04 34.87 5.54
C ASP A 483 -16.15 34.86 4.29
N PHE A 484 -16.09 33.74 3.57
CA PHE A 484 -15.30 33.56 2.33
C PHE A 484 -13.79 33.76 2.47
N LEU A 485 -13.25 33.88 3.69
CA LEU A 485 -11.82 33.92 3.93
C LEU A 485 -11.19 32.59 3.50
N HIS A 486 -10.21 32.63 2.61
CA HIS A 486 -9.52 31.43 2.13
C HIS A 486 -8.02 31.44 2.40
N MET A 487 -7.41 32.62 2.57
CA MET A 487 -6.00 32.73 2.90
C MET A 487 -5.73 33.93 3.80
N ARG A 488 -4.86 33.74 4.78
CA ARG A 488 -4.30 34.81 5.61
C ARG A 488 -2.79 34.69 5.63
N HIS A 489 -2.09 35.78 5.40
CA HIS A 489 -0.64 35.85 5.40
C HIS A 489 -0.17 36.92 6.39
N ILE A 490 0.76 36.56 7.26
CA ILE A 490 1.28 37.40 8.34
C ILE A 490 2.79 37.52 8.15
N GLU A 491 3.29 38.76 8.15
CA GLU A 491 4.71 39.05 8.19
C GLU A 491 5.11 39.46 9.61
N LEU A 492 6.12 38.79 10.14
CA LEU A 492 6.65 38.95 11.50
C LEU A 492 8.04 39.57 11.45
N GLY A 493 8.26 40.56 12.30
CA GLY A 493 9.52 41.28 12.42
C GLY A 493 10.48 40.64 13.41
N LYS A 494 11.72 41.14 13.42
CA LYS A 494 12.76 40.68 14.36
C LYS A 494 12.46 41.18 15.78
N ARG A 495 12.73 40.35 16.79
CA ARG A 495 12.61 40.75 18.20
C ARG A 495 13.53 41.93 18.53
N ASP A 496 13.02 42.91 19.26
CA ASP A 496 13.81 44.03 19.76
C ASP A 496 14.78 43.58 20.86
N LYS A 497 16.08 43.89 20.69
CA LYS A 497 17.15 43.52 21.63
C LYS A 497 17.14 44.29 22.97
N LYS A 498 16.14 45.15 23.23
CA LYS A 498 16.19 46.16 24.31
C LYS A 498 15.66 45.72 25.67
N THR A 499 15.13 44.50 25.81
CA THR A 499 14.59 43.98 27.09
C THR A 499 15.26 42.65 27.45
N GLN A 500 16.56 42.71 27.77
CA GLN A 500 17.21 41.66 28.57
C GLN A 500 17.61 42.26 29.91
N THR A 501 16.65 42.38 30.82
CA THR A 501 16.96 42.49 32.25
C THR A 501 17.11 41.06 32.75
N ALA A 502 18.30 40.76 33.29
CA ALA A 502 18.67 39.42 33.75
C ALA A 502 17.73 38.91 34.85
N GLY A 503 17.15 37.71 34.64
CA GLY A 503 16.55 36.90 35.69
C GLY A 503 15.24 36.21 35.33
N ILE A 504 15.33 34.89 35.10
CA ILE A 504 14.27 33.87 35.29
C ILE A 504 13.17 33.83 34.21
N GLY A 505 13.15 32.73 33.44
CA GLY A 505 12.00 32.28 32.66
C GLY A 505 11.99 32.71 31.20
N THR A 506 11.81 31.76 30.31
CA THR A 506 11.66 31.90 28.86
C THR A 506 10.33 32.56 28.46
N ASP A 507 10.06 33.79 28.91
CA ASP A 507 9.05 34.65 28.28
C ASP A 507 9.74 35.52 27.23
N ALA A 508 10.03 34.89 26.09
CA ALA A 508 10.61 35.58 24.95
C ALA A 508 9.62 36.64 24.46
N ASN A 509 10.03 37.90 24.39
CA ASN A 509 9.24 38.98 23.78
C ASN A 509 8.56 38.50 22.48
N PRO A 510 7.25 38.73 22.31
CA PRO A 510 6.53 38.29 21.12
C PRO A 510 7.07 39.02 19.88
N ARG A 511 7.17 38.31 18.75
CA ARG A 511 7.68 38.89 17.50
C ARG A 511 6.76 40.06 17.07
N PRO A 512 7.29 41.25 16.72
CA PRO A 512 6.44 42.34 16.28
C PRO A 512 5.71 41.96 14.98
N ILE A 513 4.40 42.15 14.93
CA ILE A 513 3.62 41.92 13.69
C ILE A 513 3.88 43.11 12.76
N VAL A 514 4.44 42.85 11.58
CA VAL A 514 4.75 43.86 10.56
C VAL A 514 3.51 44.11 9.72
N GLN A 515 2.94 43.05 9.17
CA GLN A 515 1.83 43.11 8.22
C GLN A 515 0.90 41.90 8.38
N ILE A 516 -0.39 42.12 8.16
CA ILE A 516 -1.41 41.07 8.04
C ILE A 516 -2.13 41.29 6.71
N LYS A 517 -2.19 40.27 5.85
CA LYS A 517 -2.93 40.24 4.59
C LYS A 517 -3.99 39.15 4.66
N GLU A 518 -5.21 39.44 4.27
CA GLU A 518 -6.30 38.47 4.17
C GLU A 518 -6.91 38.52 2.78
N TYR A 519 -7.25 37.34 2.26
CA TYR A 519 -7.79 37.15 0.93
C TYR A 519 -9.10 36.38 0.99
N PHE A 520 -10.10 36.89 0.29
CA PHE A 520 -11.47 36.41 0.31
C PHE A 520 -11.88 35.92 -1.07
N HIS A 521 -12.76 34.91 -1.10
CA HIS A 521 -13.44 34.51 -2.32
C HIS A 521 -14.61 35.45 -2.61
N ARG A 522 -14.97 35.55 -3.90
CA ARG A 522 -16.09 36.37 -4.36
C ARG A 522 -17.41 35.93 -3.72
N ASN A 523 -18.09 36.86 -3.07
CA ASN A 523 -19.46 36.67 -2.61
C ASN A 523 -20.45 37.19 -3.68
N PRO A 524 -21.21 36.31 -4.36
CA PRO A 524 -22.14 36.70 -5.41
C PRO A 524 -23.36 37.50 -4.90
N GLU A 525 -23.62 37.53 -3.59
CA GLU A 525 -24.73 38.29 -2.99
C GLU A 525 -24.43 39.80 -2.87
N LYS A 526 -23.15 40.19 -2.94
CA LYS A 526 -22.71 41.59 -2.90
C LYS A 526 -22.23 42.07 -4.27
N PRO A 527 -22.42 43.34 -4.64
CA PRO A 527 -21.80 43.89 -5.85
C PRO A 527 -20.27 43.91 -5.68
N ALA A 528 -19.51 43.78 -6.77
CA ALA A 528 -18.05 43.54 -6.67
C ALA A 528 -17.31 44.72 -6.03
N ASP A 529 -17.83 45.94 -6.23
CA ASP A 529 -17.31 47.18 -5.67
C ASP A 529 -17.58 47.36 -4.16
N GLU A 530 -18.45 46.55 -3.56
CA GLU A 530 -18.69 46.50 -2.11
C GLU A 530 -18.18 45.19 -1.48
N ASP A 531 -17.59 44.28 -2.27
CA ASP A 531 -17.07 42.99 -1.83
C ASP A 531 -15.54 42.99 -1.78
N ILE A 532 -14.99 42.80 -0.58
CA ILE A 532 -13.54 42.91 -0.33
C ILE A 532 -12.87 41.62 -0.81
N GLU A 533 -11.90 41.75 -1.73
CA GLU A 533 -11.06 40.64 -2.19
C GLU A 533 -9.82 40.50 -1.31
N GLU A 534 -9.18 41.62 -0.99
CA GLU A 534 -7.92 41.67 -0.27
C GLU A 534 -7.97 42.77 0.79
N ARG A 535 -7.57 42.42 2.01
CA ARG A 535 -7.47 43.31 3.15
C ARG A 535 -6.06 43.28 3.72
N ILE A 536 -5.39 44.43 3.76
CA ILE A 536 -4.01 44.57 4.21
C ILE A 536 -3.93 45.54 5.38
N PHE A 537 -3.36 45.08 6.49
CA PHE A 537 -3.00 45.88 7.65
C PHE A 537 -1.48 45.96 7.79
N MET A 538 -0.89 47.11 7.46
CA MET A 538 0.52 47.40 7.75
C MET A 538 0.60 47.97 9.17
N VAL A 539 0.90 47.11 10.13
CA VAL A 539 0.78 47.41 11.57
C VAL A 539 1.81 48.43 12.05
N ILE A 540 3.03 48.39 11.49
CA ILE A 540 4.12 49.30 11.86
C ILE A 540 3.86 50.70 11.30
N ASP A 541 3.40 50.78 10.05
CA ASP A 541 3.18 52.04 9.33
C ASP A 541 1.80 52.66 9.64
N ASP A 542 0.91 51.94 10.33
CA ASP A 542 -0.48 52.34 10.61
C ASP A 542 -1.26 52.65 9.31
N ILE A 543 -1.07 51.79 8.30
CA ILE A 543 -1.74 51.87 6.99
C ILE A 543 -2.70 50.68 6.84
N ILE A 544 -3.92 50.96 6.39
CA ILE A 544 -4.93 49.94 6.07
C ILE A 544 -5.30 50.08 4.60
N GLN A 545 -5.17 49.01 3.83
CA GLN A 545 -5.54 48.97 2.42
C GLN A 545 -6.62 47.91 2.19
N LEU A 546 -7.65 48.29 1.45
CA LEU A 546 -8.71 47.41 0.97
C LEU A 546 -8.69 47.41 -0.56
N THR A 547 -8.66 46.22 -1.16
CA THR A 547 -8.90 46.00 -2.58
C THR A 547 -10.19 45.21 -2.71
N TYR A 548 -11.12 45.71 -3.53
CA TYR A 548 -12.42 45.08 -3.79
C TYR A 548 -12.35 44.20 -5.03
N HIS A 549 -13.26 43.23 -5.14
CA HIS A 549 -13.31 42.37 -6.32
C HIS A 549 -13.55 43.18 -7.61
N LEU A 550 -12.94 42.72 -8.71
CA LEU A 550 -13.12 43.33 -10.01
C LEU A 550 -14.50 42.99 -10.60
N GLU A 551 -15.27 44.01 -10.98
CA GLU A 551 -16.53 43.83 -11.69
C GLU A 551 -16.26 43.41 -13.15
N VAL A 552 -17.15 42.62 -13.76
CA VAL A 552 -16.92 41.95 -15.06
C VAL A 552 -16.60 42.93 -16.20
N HIS A 553 -16.97 44.20 -16.07
CA HIS A 553 -16.83 45.23 -17.10
C HIS A 553 -15.75 46.27 -16.79
N ASP A 554 -15.08 46.14 -15.63
CA ASP A 554 -14.03 47.05 -15.19
C ASP A 554 -12.63 46.49 -15.52
N THR A 555 -11.68 47.41 -15.68
CA THR A 555 -10.27 47.08 -15.95
C THR A 555 -9.38 47.17 -14.71
N ILE A 556 -9.83 47.87 -13.67
CA ILE A 556 -9.08 48.10 -12.43
C ILE A 556 -10.04 48.00 -11.25
N ALA A 557 -9.65 47.25 -10.23
CA ALA A 557 -10.42 47.09 -9.00
C ALA A 557 -10.48 48.40 -8.19
N SER A 558 -11.59 48.61 -7.48
CA SER A 558 -11.70 49.70 -6.51
C SER A 558 -10.72 49.48 -5.34
N LYS A 559 -10.09 50.56 -4.88
CA LYS A 559 -9.13 50.52 -3.76
C LYS A 559 -9.38 51.66 -2.78
N VAL A 560 -9.30 51.34 -1.49
CA VAL A 560 -9.39 52.31 -0.40
C VAL A 560 -8.18 52.15 0.49
N VAL A 561 -7.44 53.24 0.70
CA VAL A 561 -6.25 53.27 1.56
C VAL A 561 -6.45 54.30 2.65
N PHE A 562 -6.30 53.88 3.91
CA PHE A 562 -6.26 54.74 5.09
C PHE A 562 -4.82 54.86 5.58
N CYS A 563 -4.32 56.09 5.65
CA CYS A 563 -2.99 56.42 6.13
C CYS A 563 -3.06 57.32 7.37
N ARG A 564 -2.04 57.24 8.22
CA ARG A 564 -1.89 58.14 9.36
C ARG A 564 -1.49 59.57 8.92
N VAL A 565 -2.00 60.59 9.63
CA VAL A 565 -1.51 61.98 9.51
C VAL A 565 -0.08 62.09 10.03
N ILE A 566 0.83 62.56 9.19
CA ILE A 566 2.21 62.86 9.58
C ILE A 566 2.22 64.05 10.57
N GLY A 567 2.82 63.87 11.76
CA GLY A 567 3.10 64.98 12.71
C GLY A 567 2.35 65.02 14.05
N ARG A 568 1.51 64.04 14.40
CA ARG A 568 0.87 63.94 15.75
C ARG A 568 1.36 62.73 16.56
N GLU A 569 1.41 62.88 17.89
CA GLU A 569 1.76 61.79 18.84
C GLU A 569 0.75 60.62 18.80
N LYS A 570 1.22 59.40 19.10
CA LYS A 570 0.38 58.20 19.22
C LYS A 570 -0.54 58.36 20.44
N ARG A 571 -1.78 58.80 20.25
CA ARG A 571 -2.88 58.58 21.22
C ARG A 571 -3.79 57.51 20.63
N GLU A 572 -3.95 56.39 21.33
CA GLU A 572 -4.77 55.25 20.85
C GLU A 572 -6.25 55.62 20.68
N ASP A 573 -6.73 56.67 21.37
CA ASP A 573 -8.14 57.03 21.47
C ASP A 573 -8.63 58.12 20.49
N GLU A 574 -7.76 58.72 19.67
CA GLU A 574 -8.16 59.77 18.70
C GLU A 574 -8.05 59.28 17.25
N ILE A 575 -9.20 59.05 16.60
CA ILE A 575 -9.30 58.72 15.17
C ILE A 575 -9.63 60.00 14.40
N PHE A 576 -8.69 60.48 13.57
CA PHE A 576 -8.89 61.67 12.75
C PHE A 576 -8.90 61.29 11.26
N LEU A 577 -10.10 61.23 10.67
CA LEU A 577 -10.27 61.05 9.24
C LEU A 577 -10.25 62.42 8.55
N SER A 578 -9.20 62.68 7.76
CA SER A 578 -9.09 63.88 6.93
C SER A 578 -9.10 63.47 5.45
N ARG A 579 -9.46 64.39 4.54
CA ARG A 579 -9.42 64.14 3.09
C ARG A 579 -7.99 63.92 2.56
N GLU A 580 -6.97 64.23 3.36
CA GLU A 580 -5.55 64.01 3.05
C GLU A 580 -5.06 62.62 3.52
N ASN A 581 -5.87 61.91 4.33
CA ASN A 581 -5.51 60.63 4.97
C ASN A 581 -6.18 59.41 4.35
N SER A 582 -7.15 59.62 3.46
CA SER A 582 -7.83 58.55 2.74
C SER A 582 -7.64 58.74 1.24
N VAL A 583 -6.98 57.76 0.60
CA VAL A 583 -6.87 57.70 -0.87
C VAL A 583 -7.89 56.67 -1.34
N THR A 584 -8.95 57.15 -1.99
CA THR A 584 -9.94 56.29 -2.65
C THR A 584 -9.70 56.33 -4.15
N TYR A 585 -9.46 55.16 -4.75
CA TYR A 585 -9.41 54.98 -6.20
C TYR A 585 -10.64 54.19 -6.62
N GLN A 586 -11.55 54.85 -7.33
CA GLN A 586 -12.81 54.27 -7.79
C GLN A 586 -13.05 54.69 -9.25
N PRO A 587 -13.06 53.74 -10.20
CA PRO A 587 -13.39 54.04 -11.59
C PRO A 587 -14.85 54.51 -11.78
N TRP A 588 -15.79 54.00 -10.98
CA TRP A 588 -17.21 54.33 -11.03
C TRP A 588 -17.79 54.40 -9.61
N SER A 589 -18.42 55.52 -9.21
CA SER A 589 -18.78 55.75 -7.79
C SER A 589 -20.18 55.22 -7.42
N SER A 590 -20.27 54.38 -6.41
CA SER A 590 -21.44 54.30 -5.52
C SER A 590 -21.46 55.54 -4.60
N GLU A 591 -22.61 56.19 -4.41
CA GLU A 591 -22.76 57.38 -3.55
C GLU A 591 -22.27 57.18 -2.10
N LYS A 592 -22.21 55.92 -1.63
CA LYS A 592 -21.80 55.56 -0.26
C LYS A 592 -20.32 55.86 0.04
N HIS A 593 -19.42 55.71 -0.93
CA HIS A 593 -17.98 55.90 -0.73
C HIS A 593 -17.55 57.37 -0.81
N LYS A 594 -18.44 58.27 -1.25
CA LYS A 594 -18.28 59.72 -1.17
C LYS A 594 -18.65 60.26 0.22
N ASN A 595 -19.36 59.49 1.03
CA ASN A 595 -19.81 59.90 2.34
C ASN A 595 -18.70 59.70 3.38
N MET A 596 -18.11 60.80 3.85
CA MET A 596 -17.08 60.81 4.88
C MET A 596 -17.52 60.11 6.18
N LEU A 597 -18.82 60.12 6.51
CA LEU A 597 -19.34 59.43 7.68
C LEU A 597 -19.23 57.89 7.52
N HIS A 598 -19.47 57.38 6.30
CA HIS A 598 -19.36 55.96 6.02
C HIS A 598 -17.91 55.49 6.08
N LEU A 599 -16.97 56.23 5.48
CA LEU A 599 -15.53 55.94 5.58
C LEU A 599 -15.02 56.03 7.02
N TYR A 600 -15.56 56.95 7.83
CA TYR A 600 -15.20 57.06 9.24
C TYR A 600 -15.68 55.83 10.05
N ASN A 601 -16.92 55.39 9.83
CA ASN A 601 -17.44 54.19 10.47
C ASN A 601 -16.67 52.93 10.04
N LEU A 602 -16.36 52.81 8.74
CA LEU A 602 -15.56 51.71 8.21
C LEU A 602 -14.15 51.68 8.83
N LEU A 603 -13.50 52.83 8.99
CA LEU A 603 -12.19 52.90 9.65
C LEU A 603 -12.26 52.45 11.12
N TRP A 604 -13.34 52.80 11.83
CA TRP A 604 -13.57 52.33 13.20
C TRP A 604 -13.72 50.81 13.27
N GLU A 605 -14.51 50.23 12.36
CA GLU A 605 -14.70 48.78 12.23
C GLU A 605 -13.35 48.09 11.94
N LEU A 606 -12.60 48.57 10.94
CA LEU A 606 -11.29 48.02 10.57
C LEU A 606 -10.26 48.10 11.70
N ARG A 607 -10.26 49.15 12.53
CA ARG A 607 -9.37 49.22 13.70
C ARG A 607 -9.76 48.22 14.79
N ALA A 608 -11.06 48.01 15.00
CA ALA A 608 -11.54 46.98 15.92
C ALA A 608 -11.16 45.58 15.42
N GLU A 609 -11.35 45.30 14.13
CA GLU A 609 -10.94 44.07 13.48
C GLU A 609 -9.43 43.86 13.52
N GLN A 610 -8.63 44.90 13.25
CA GLN A 610 -7.17 44.82 13.34
C GLN A 610 -6.71 44.41 14.74
N LYS A 611 -7.37 44.93 15.79
CA LYS A 611 -7.08 44.54 17.19
C LYS A 611 -7.42 43.07 17.45
N LEU A 612 -8.55 42.59 16.93
CA LEU A 612 -8.95 41.20 17.03
C LEU A 612 -8.00 40.27 16.26
N LEU A 613 -7.61 40.64 15.04
CA LEU A 613 -6.68 39.88 14.21
C LEU A 613 -5.31 39.76 14.86
N LYS A 614 -4.80 40.84 15.47
CA LYS A 614 -3.55 40.78 16.26
C LYS A 614 -3.65 39.73 17.37
N GLN A 615 -4.79 39.63 18.05
CA GLN A 615 -5.00 38.60 19.07
C GLN A 615 -5.05 37.19 18.45
N GLN A 616 -5.79 37.00 17.36
CA GLN A 616 -5.86 35.72 16.65
C GLN A 616 -4.50 35.22 16.17
N VAL A 617 -3.64 36.14 15.70
CA VAL A 617 -2.25 35.81 15.33
C VAL A 617 -1.46 35.30 16.53
N ARG A 618 -1.64 35.89 17.73
CA ARG A 618 -1.00 35.39 18.95
C ARG A 618 -1.56 34.04 19.39
N ASP A 619 -2.87 33.87 19.28
CA ASP A 619 -3.51 32.59 19.59
C ASP A 619 -3.00 31.49 18.63
N SER A 620 -2.71 31.84 17.37
CA SER A 620 -2.15 30.93 16.37
C SER A 620 -0.69 30.58 16.64
N GLU A 621 0.17 31.55 17.01
CA GLU A 621 1.53 31.29 17.47
C GLU A 621 1.54 30.39 18.73
N ALA A 622 0.60 30.62 19.66
CA ALA A 622 0.45 29.82 20.86
C ALA A 622 -0.04 28.39 20.56
N GLU A 623 -0.98 28.23 19.62
CA GLU A 623 -1.42 26.92 19.13
C GLU A 623 -0.26 26.16 18.50
N MET A 624 0.59 26.82 17.69
CA MET A 624 1.77 26.17 17.11
C MET A 624 2.76 25.73 18.18
N LEU A 625 3.06 26.58 19.18
CA LEU A 625 3.94 26.21 20.28
C LEU A 625 3.39 24.99 21.06
N ASN A 626 2.07 24.94 21.28
CA ASN A 626 1.41 23.79 21.90
C ASN A 626 1.54 22.53 21.03
N ILE A 627 1.34 22.64 19.70
CA ILE A 627 1.55 21.51 18.78
C ILE A 627 2.98 20.98 18.89
N LEU A 628 3.99 21.85 18.85
CA LEU A 628 5.39 21.43 18.99
C LEU A 628 5.66 20.73 20.32
N THR A 629 5.16 21.27 21.42
CA THR A 629 5.34 20.68 22.77
C THR A 629 4.69 19.30 22.88
N VAL A 630 3.48 19.14 22.35
CA VAL A 630 2.78 17.84 22.33
C VAL A 630 3.52 16.85 21.43
N ARG A 631 3.98 17.28 20.24
CA ARG A 631 4.76 16.43 19.33
C ARG A 631 6.08 15.98 19.96
N GLU A 632 6.78 16.86 20.66
CA GLU A 632 8.00 16.51 21.40
C GLU A 632 7.72 15.44 22.48
N ASP A 633 6.62 15.56 23.22
CA ASP A 633 6.21 14.56 24.21
C ASP A 633 5.81 13.23 23.55
N GLU A 634 5.07 13.26 22.45
CA GLU A 634 4.66 12.07 21.68
C GLU A 634 5.87 11.31 21.12
N GLU A 635 6.90 12.00 20.63
CA GLU A 635 8.14 11.38 20.17
C GLU A 635 9.01 10.88 21.33
N ALA A 636 9.02 11.56 22.48
CA ALA A 636 9.76 11.13 23.66
C ALA A 636 9.09 9.92 24.35
N ASN A 637 7.76 9.86 24.35
CA ASN A 637 6.94 8.92 25.11
C ASN A 637 5.96 8.14 24.22
N ILE A 638 6.50 7.36 23.28
CA ILE A 638 5.67 6.57 22.36
C ILE A 638 4.90 5.48 23.13
N LYS A 639 3.57 5.48 22.98
CA LYS A 639 2.66 4.48 23.56
C LYS A 639 1.91 3.71 22.48
N LEU A 640 1.77 2.41 22.69
CA LEU A 640 1.08 1.51 21.78
C LEU A 640 -0.24 1.01 22.38
N SER A 641 -1.33 1.24 21.66
CA SER A 641 -2.63 0.65 21.93
C SER A 641 -2.59 -0.87 21.79
N LEU A 642 -3.00 -1.59 22.84
CA LEU A 642 -3.06 -3.05 22.81
C LEU A 642 -4.30 -3.51 22.04
N SER A 643 -4.07 -4.26 20.96
CA SER A 643 -5.13 -4.97 20.25
C SER A 643 -5.87 -5.91 21.21
N MET A 644 -7.18 -6.03 21.01
CA MET A 644 -8.04 -6.92 21.81
C MET A 644 -7.57 -8.37 21.83
N TYR A 645 -6.80 -8.77 20.82
CA TYR A 645 -6.39 -10.15 20.61
C TYR A 645 -4.97 -10.45 21.11
N ASN A 646 -4.17 -9.44 21.47
CA ASN A 646 -2.83 -9.63 22.01
C ASN A 646 -2.87 -10.03 23.50
N THR A 647 -3.19 -11.31 23.72
CA THR A 647 -3.31 -11.92 25.05
C THR A 647 -1.97 -12.06 25.77
N ALA A 648 -0.86 -12.09 25.04
CA ALA A 648 0.48 -12.26 25.62
C ALA A 648 0.95 -11.02 26.40
N LYS A 649 0.70 -9.82 25.89
CA LYS A 649 1.05 -8.56 26.58
C LYS A 649 0.03 -8.13 27.64
N ARG A 650 -1.26 -8.51 27.50
CA ARG A 650 -2.25 -8.29 28.59
C ARG A 650 -1.90 -9.04 29.87
N GLY A 651 -1.33 -10.24 29.77
CA GLY A 651 -0.87 -11.00 30.93
C GLY A 651 0.26 -10.30 31.69
N GLN A 652 1.17 -9.63 30.97
CA GLN A 652 2.31 -8.93 31.58
C GLN A 652 1.90 -7.61 32.24
N GLN A 653 0.93 -6.87 31.68
CA GLN A 653 0.38 -5.65 32.31
C GLN A 653 -0.53 -5.91 33.52
N GLN A 654 -0.96 -7.15 33.78
CA GLN A 654 -1.71 -7.50 34.98
C GLN A 654 -0.81 -7.94 36.15
N GLU A 655 0.49 -8.09 35.92
CA GLU A 655 1.49 -8.47 36.93
C GLU A 655 2.39 -7.31 37.39
N GLU A 656 2.31 -6.14 36.74
CA GLU A 656 2.83 -4.84 37.22
C GLU A 656 1.69 -3.98 37.80
#